data_AF-A0A8B8EB62-F1
#
_entry.id   AF-A0A8B8EB62-F1
#
_cell.length_a   1.000
_cell.length_b   1.000
_cell.length_c   1.000
_cell.angle_alpha   90.00
_cell.angle_beta   90.00
_cell.angle_gamma   90.00
#
_symmetry.space_group_name_H-M   'P 1'
#
loop_
_entity.id
_entity.type
_entity.pdbx_description
1 polymer ?
#
loop_
_entity_poly.entity_id
_entity_poly.type
_entity_poly.pdbx_seq_one_letter_code
_entity_poly.pdbx_strand_id
1 'polypeptide(L)'
;MDRGEVKVMSDEEVTAGIQSMVRQSPAPFRPLVVLEFAVGAKQSAIEWMISKLQGSEATGGAELEVSAVVMTYKQGTSQTVLYIGAKNTRLLSAADMTSLCKVYKDNHYREFTIEDMANFKGIEDVDSFLTTAEKQKLILHEMEAVRASDEEGHIPGYDKIKLWTGKSILKKYLSREIITKMYPLHEPEEIKKLGADWYQLKRVFKEQPIDDIRHYFGEKIALYFAFLGYYTIALIPPAFIGIIYFITSWQSMYREAIFAVFNLIWATIFLEVWKRYCSELSYRWGTIDMVSSKYDEPRANYYGTLGENPVTGKPEPVFPKWKRNFRFYCVTVPIVSVALGIAFYIMLGYFIMQEWADKKYASEKSWVNFSVLYLPTVIYAVLIGIVNAIYRKVAKKLNDWENHRLQSAYDNHLIVKLILFDFVNCFISLFYVAFYIQDMALLRSHLAALLITQQLIGQVQEAMVPFLFLKRRKKQVDEVLKKQNALQKKEYFNGEIAEDVQRQAGMESEMEEYNGTMDDYLEMFLQFGYVFLFSSAFPLAALWALINNVTEIRSDAFKMVKVFQRPFAESAASIGAWQVAFELISIMAVMTNCALIGMNPEVRKLLPSDVTAVNIVLIFVAVEHIILAIKVAVAYLIPDQPKWVEIELAKTAYQSKLALQEKHFQVNLSKHIHRTSQDKEKIDAVLKEKSQ
;
A
#
# COMPACT_ATOMS: atom_id res chain seq x y z
N MET A 1 26.12 -31.68 -54.17
CA MET A 1 26.33 -30.23 -54.24
C MET A 1 25.11 -29.66 -54.92
N ASP A 2 24.19 -29.10 -54.16
CA ASP A 2 23.32 -28.02 -54.63
C ASP A 2 22.82 -27.27 -53.40
N ARG A 3 23.22 -26.01 -53.29
CA ARG A 3 22.83 -25.11 -52.19
C ARG A 3 21.57 -24.39 -52.66
N GLY A 4 20.42 -24.71 -52.06
CA GLY A 4 19.21 -23.91 -52.21
C GLY A 4 19.40 -22.57 -51.50
N GLU A 5 19.42 -21.49 -52.28
CA GLU A 5 19.46 -20.11 -51.80
C GLU A 5 18.21 -19.80 -50.97
N VAL A 6 18.41 -19.40 -49.71
CA VAL A 6 17.38 -18.77 -48.89
C VAL A 6 17.20 -17.35 -49.42
N LYS A 7 16.09 -17.13 -50.13
CA LYS A 7 15.71 -15.82 -50.66
C LYS A 7 15.42 -14.89 -49.48
N VAL A 8 16.34 -13.96 -49.20
CA VAL A 8 16.13 -12.85 -48.26
C VAL A 8 15.09 -11.93 -48.88
N MET A 9 13.91 -11.82 -48.25
CA MET A 9 12.86 -10.89 -48.68
C MET A 9 13.36 -9.45 -48.57
N SER A 10 13.07 -8.62 -49.58
CA SER A 10 13.45 -7.21 -49.59
C SER A 10 12.52 -6.38 -48.69
N ASP A 11 13.04 -5.26 -48.17
CA ASP A 11 12.31 -4.33 -47.29
C ASP A 11 10.99 -3.79 -47.90
N GLU A 12 10.84 -3.82 -49.23
CA GLU A 12 9.60 -3.44 -49.91
C GLU A 12 8.49 -4.51 -49.81
N GLU A 13 8.83 -5.81 -49.81
CA GLU A 13 7.85 -6.89 -49.62
C GLU A 13 7.39 -6.97 -48.15
N VAL A 14 8.25 -6.59 -47.21
CA VAL A 14 7.93 -6.41 -45.78
C VAL A 14 6.91 -5.28 -45.59
N THR A 15 7.09 -4.17 -46.30
CA THR A 15 6.17 -3.01 -46.24
C THR A 15 4.80 -3.33 -46.85
N ALA A 16 4.74 -4.14 -47.91
CA ALA A 16 3.50 -4.58 -48.55
C ALA A 16 2.71 -5.62 -47.73
N GLY A 17 3.39 -6.52 -47.01
CA GLY A 17 2.74 -7.44 -46.07
C GLY A 17 2.08 -6.71 -44.89
N ILE A 18 2.74 -5.67 -44.38
CA ILE A 18 2.27 -4.81 -43.28
C ILE A 18 0.99 -4.03 -43.67
N GLN A 19 0.88 -3.56 -44.91
CA GLN A 19 -0.32 -2.85 -45.38
C GLN A 19 -1.56 -3.76 -45.49
N SER A 20 -1.39 -5.07 -45.64
CA SER A 20 -2.51 -6.02 -45.84
C SER A 20 -3.23 -6.47 -44.57
N MET A 21 -2.65 -6.23 -43.38
CA MET A 21 -3.24 -6.62 -42.08
C MET A 21 -3.84 -5.42 -41.30
N VAL A 22 -3.86 -4.23 -41.88
CA VAL A 22 -4.37 -3.00 -41.25
C VAL A 22 -5.89 -3.00 -41.25
N ARG A 23 -6.50 -3.40 -40.11
CA ARG A 23 -7.79 -2.82 -39.73
C ARG A 23 -7.57 -1.31 -39.60
N GLN A 24 -8.43 -0.55 -40.28
CA GLN A 24 -8.50 0.92 -40.34
C GLN A 24 -7.98 1.62 -39.07
N SER A 25 -7.11 2.63 -39.25
CA SER A 25 -6.55 3.48 -38.19
C SER A 25 -7.60 3.81 -37.12
N PRO A 26 -7.36 3.52 -35.83
CA PRO A 26 -8.23 4.05 -34.80
C PRO A 26 -8.10 5.57 -34.78
N ALA A 27 -9.19 6.26 -34.47
CA ALA A 27 -9.18 7.67 -34.09
C ALA A 27 -8.12 7.91 -33.00
N PRO A 28 -7.58 9.13 -32.87
CA PRO A 28 -6.69 9.45 -31.75
C PRO A 28 -7.42 9.13 -30.43
N PHE A 29 -6.93 8.12 -29.71
CA PHE A 29 -7.42 7.75 -28.38
C PHE A 29 -6.55 8.39 -27.31
N ARG A 30 -7.11 8.58 -26.12
CA ARG A 30 -6.38 9.15 -24.98
C ARG A 30 -5.58 8.04 -24.29
N PRO A 31 -4.23 8.09 -24.30
CA PRO A 31 -3.43 7.10 -23.58
C PRO A 31 -3.51 7.36 -22.08
N LEU A 32 -3.64 6.28 -21.31
CA LEU A 32 -3.80 6.31 -19.86
C LEU A 32 -2.69 5.54 -19.14
N VAL A 33 -2.14 4.51 -19.79
CA VAL A 33 -1.08 3.64 -19.25
C VAL A 33 0.06 3.52 -20.27
N VAL A 34 1.29 3.49 -19.78
CA VAL A 34 2.50 3.32 -20.60
C VAL A 34 3.22 2.03 -20.21
N LEU A 35 3.66 1.28 -21.21
CA LEU A 35 4.59 0.15 -21.06
C LEU A 35 5.90 0.43 -21.76
N GLU A 36 7.01 0.21 -21.06
CA GLU A 36 8.35 0.29 -21.64
C GLU A 36 8.97 -1.10 -21.74
N PHE A 37 9.41 -1.46 -22.95
CA PHE A 37 10.21 -2.65 -23.16
C PHE A 37 11.68 -2.40 -22.88
N ALA A 38 12.38 -3.47 -22.48
CA ALA A 38 13.83 -3.48 -22.39
C ALA A 38 14.47 -3.13 -23.74
N VAL A 39 15.61 -2.44 -23.70
CA VAL A 39 16.39 -2.11 -24.89
C VAL A 39 16.83 -3.42 -25.56
N GLY A 40 16.50 -3.59 -26.84
CA GLY A 40 16.78 -4.82 -27.60
C GLY A 40 15.83 -5.99 -27.30
N ALA A 41 14.65 -5.74 -26.71
CA ALA A 41 13.60 -6.74 -26.61
C ALA A 41 13.23 -7.28 -28.00
N LYS A 42 12.99 -8.59 -28.11
CA LYS A 42 12.73 -9.24 -29.40
C LYS A 42 11.39 -8.75 -29.99
N GLN A 43 11.42 -8.38 -31.27
CA GLN A 43 10.26 -7.86 -31.98
C GLN A 43 9.04 -8.81 -31.94
N SER A 44 9.26 -10.12 -32.09
CA SER A 44 8.18 -11.11 -32.01
C SER A 44 7.47 -11.15 -30.65
N ALA A 45 8.19 -10.91 -29.55
CA ALA A 45 7.58 -10.81 -28.22
C ALA A 45 6.76 -9.52 -28.05
N ILE A 46 7.17 -8.43 -28.70
CA ILE A 46 6.47 -7.14 -28.66
C ILE A 46 5.18 -7.23 -29.47
N GLU A 47 5.27 -7.71 -30.72
CA GLU A 47 4.12 -7.88 -31.61
C GLU A 47 3.07 -8.82 -31.02
N TRP A 48 3.52 -9.90 -30.38
CA TRP A 48 2.60 -10.82 -29.70
C TRP A 48 1.93 -10.19 -28.48
N MET A 49 2.63 -9.34 -27.70
CA MET A 49 1.99 -8.59 -26.63
C MET A 49 0.95 -7.61 -27.18
N ILE A 50 1.27 -6.87 -28.25
CA ILE A 50 0.35 -5.94 -28.90
C ILE A 50 -0.89 -6.69 -29.41
N SER A 51 -0.71 -7.82 -30.09
CA SER A 51 -1.83 -8.62 -30.62
C SER A 51 -2.72 -9.17 -29.51
N LYS A 52 -2.16 -9.55 -28.36
CA LYS A 52 -2.93 -9.97 -27.19
C LYS A 52 -3.70 -8.83 -26.53
N LEU A 53 -3.10 -7.65 -26.42
CA LEU A 53 -3.77 -6.49 -25.85
C LEU A 53 -4.90 -5.98 -26.74
N GLN A 54 -4.73 -6.00 -28.07
CA GLN A 54 -5.73 -5.55 -29.03
C GLN A 54 -6.76 -6.62 -29.43
N GLY A 55 -6.44 -7.90 -29.23
CA GLY A 55 -7.28 -9.03 -29.60
C GLY A 55 -8.64 -9.00 -28.92
N SER A 56 -9.65 -9.63 -29.54
CA SER A 56 -10.99 -9.69 -28.97
C SER A 56 -11.04 -10.60 -27.75
N GLU A 57 -11.99 -10.34 -26.85
CA GLU A 57 -12.18 -11.15 -25.64
C GLU A 57 -12.48 -12.62 -26.01
N ALA A 58 -13.25 -12.84 -27.08
CA ALA A 58 -13.55 -14.17 -27.61
C ALA A 58 -12.29 -14.96 -28.05
N THR A 59 -11.20 -14.27 -28.36
CA THR A 59 -9.90 -14.87 -28.71
C THR A 59 -8.90 -14.88 -27.54
N GLY A 60 -9.35 -14.49 -26.34
CA GLY A 60 -8.51 -14.38 -25.14
C GLY A 60 -7.63 -13.12 -25.11
N GLY A 61 -8.00 -12.07 -25.85
CA GLY A 61 -7.37 -10.74 -25.80
C GLY A 61 -8.11 -9.77 -24.87
N ALA A 62 -7.63 -8.52 -24.77
CA ALA A 62 -8.14 -7.51 -23.83
C ALA A 62 -9.00 -6.39 -24.46
N GLU A 63 -9.11 -6.33 -25.79
CA GLU A 63 -9.84 -5.27 -26.52
C GLU A 63 -9.39 -3.84 -26.18
N LEU A 64 -8.10 -3.65 -25.90
CA LEU A 64 -7.52 -2.35 -25.57
C LEU A 64 -7.03 -1.62 -26.82
N GLU A 65 -7.00 -0.29 -26.74
CA GLU A 65 -6.42 0.56 -27.78
C GLU A 65 -4.93 0.71 -27.49
N VAL A 66 -4.10 0.31 -28.45
CA VAL A 66 -2.64 0.28 -28.29
C VAL A 66 -1.98 0.96 -29.48
N SER A 67 -1.17 1.96 -29.19
CA SER A 67 -0.22 2.56 -30.13
C SER A 67 1.20 2.27 -29.65
N ALA A 68 2.11 1.96 -30.57
CA ALA A 68 3.50 1.69 -30.25
C ALA A 68 4.42 2.72 -30.91
N VAL A 69 5.42 3.15 -30.16
CA VAL A 69 6.51 3.98 -30.66
C VAL A 69 7.80 3.20 -30.55
N VAL A 70 8.41 2.90 -31.69
CA VAL A 70 9.71 2.25 -31.78
C VAL A 70 10.77 3.32 -31.98
N MET A 71 11.67 3.42 -31.01
CA MET A 71 12.76 4.39 -30.98
C MET A 71 14.06 3.66 -31.30
N THR A 72 14.65 3.98 -32.45
CA THR A 72 15.95 3.44 -32.86
C THR A 72 17.04 4.46 -32.58
N TYR A 73 18.03 4.07 -31.79
CA TYR A 73 19.16 4.91 -31.40
C TYR A 73 20.35 4.74 -32.36
N LYS A 74 21.21 5.76 -32.43
CA LYS A 74 22.44 5.79 -33.26
C LYS A 74 23.40 4.60 -33.03
N GLN A 75 23.27 3.91 -31.90
CA GLN A 75 24.07 2.72 -31.55
C GLN A 75 23.49 1.42 -32.14
N GLY A 76 22.42 1.48 -32.92
CA GLY A 76 21.73 0.31 -33.50
C GLY A 76 20.81 -0.43 -32.52
N THR A 77 20.62 0.08 -31.31
CA THR A 77 19.66 -0.45 -30.33
C THR A 77 18.29 0.16 -30.55
N SER A 78 17.23 -0.64 -30.36
CA SER A 78 15.84 -0.20 -30.39
C SER A 78 15.19 -0.33 -29.01
N GLN A 79 14.33 0.62 -28.68
CA GLN A 79 13.44 0.57 -27.53
C GLN A 79 12.01 0.81 -28.00
N THR A 80 11.08 0.01 -27.49
CA THR A 80 9.66 0.14 -27.82
C THR A 80 8.88 0.59 -26.60
N VAL A 81 8.03 1.59 -26.79
CA VAL A 81 7.10 2.12 -25.79
C VAL A 81 5.68 1.94 -26.30
N LEU A 82 4.82 1.34 -25.49
CA LEU A 82 3.39 1.20 -25.80
C LEU A 82 2.58 2.21 -25.00
N TYR A 83 1.65 2.85 -25.69
CA TYR A 83 0.64 3.74 -25.14
C TYR A 83 -0.70 3.03 -25.20
N ILE A 84 -1.34 2.88 -24.04
CA ILE A 84 -2.52 2.04 -23.88
C ILE A 84 -3.70 2.90 -23.40
N GLY A 85 -4.84 2.72 -24.04
CA GLY A 85 -6.12 3.29 -23.69
C GLY A 85 -7.24 2.26 -23.90
N ALA A 86 -8.48 2.71 -23.74
CA ALA A 86 -9.64 1.86 -23.97
C ALA A 86 -10.85 2.73 -24.34
N LYS A 87 -11.74 2.16 -25.14
CA LYS A 87 -13.04 2.76 -25.42
C LYS A 87 -13.92 2.75 -24.16
N ASN A 88 -14.80 3.73 -24.05
CA ASN A 88 -15.73 3.84 -22.94
C ASN A 88 -16.61 2.60 -22.76
N THR A 89 -17.01 1.93 -23.85
CA THR A 89 -17.77 0.67 -23.78
C THR A 89 -16.97 -0.45 -23.11
N ARG A 90 -15.66 -0.57 -23.41
CA ARG A 90 -14.80 -1.57 -22.79
C ARG A 90 -14.55 -1.26 -21.32
N LEU A 91 -14.32 0.01 -20.99
CA LEU A 91 -14.15 0.45 -19.60
C LEU A 91 -15.39 0.13 -18.75
N LEU A 92 -16.59 0.35 -19.26
CA LEU A 92 -17.83 0.01 -18.56
C LEU A 92 -17.99 -1.51 -18.39
N SER A 93 -17.64 -2.31 -19.39
CA SER A 93 -17.61 -3.77 -19.29
C SER A 93 -16.63 -4.25 -18.22
N ALA A 94 -15.42 -3.68 -18.18
CA ALA A 94 -14.44 -3.98 -17.15
C ALA A 94 -14.93 -3.54 -15.76
N ALA A 95 -15.63 -2.41 -15.66
CA ALA A 95 -16.21 -1.93 -14.41
C ALA A 95 -17.27 -2.88 -13.85
N ASP A 96 -18.08 -3.50 -14.72
CA ASP A 96 -19.06 -4.52 -14.35
C ASP A 96 -18.37 -5.82 -13.87
N MET A 97 -17.39 -6.31 -14.65
CA MET A 97 -16.61 -7.51 -14.32
C MET A 97 -15.83 -7.39 -12.99
N THR A 98 -15.35 -6.19 -12.67
CA THR A 98 -14.63 -5.89 -11.43
C THR A 98 -15.56 -5.49 -10.28
N SER A 99 -16.88 -5.45 -10.53
CA SER A 99 -17.91 -5.05 -9.57
C SER A 99 -17.60 -3.69 -8.92
N LEU A 100 -17.24 -2.71 -9.74
CA LEU A 100 -16.88 -1.38 -9.27
C LEU A 100 -18.08 -0.72 -8.57
N CYS A 101 -17.94 -0.35 -7.30
CA CYS A 101 -19.02 0.30 -6.57
C CYS A 101 -19.18 1.78 -6.98
N LYS A 102 -20.41 2.17 -7.33
CA LYS A 102 -20.77 3.54 -7.76
C LYS A 102 -22.02 4.03 -7.06
N VAL A 103 -22.19 5.35 -7.03
CA VAL A 103 -23.35 5.99 -6.40
C VAL A 103 -24.58 5.85 -7.29
N TYR A 104 -25.62 5.28 -6.72
CA TYR A 104 -26.93 5.12 -7.33
C TYR A 104 -27.80 6.36 -7.08
N LYS A 105 -28.91 6.53 -7.82
CA LYS A 105 -29.78 7.72 -7.72
C LYS A 105 -30.39 7.96 -6.34
N ASP A 106 -30.51 6.93 -5.51
CA ASP A 106 -30.93 7.00 -4.10
C ASP A 106 -29.82 7.48 -3.15
N ASN A 107 -28.63 7.78 -3.67
CA ASN A 107 -27.39 8.12 -2.97
C ASN A 107 -26.73 6.96 -2.21
N HIS A 108 -27.06 5.72 -2.57
CA HIS A 108 -26.41 4.53 -2.02
C HIS A 108 -25.35 3.98 -2.97
N TYR A 109 -24.30 3.37 -2.42
CA TYR A 109 -23.29 2.69 -3.21
C TYR A 109 -23.80 1.31 -3.61
N ARG A 110 -23.69 0.97 -4.90
CA ARG A 110 -24.02 -0.34 -5.45
C ARG A 110 -22.95 -0.77 -6.44
N GLU A 111 -22.78 -2.07 -6.59
CA GLU A 111 -21.92 -2.64 -7.64
C GLU A 111 -22.47 -2.21 -8.99
N PHE A 112 -21.60 -1.65 -9.83
CA PHE A 112 -21.94 -1.24 -11.17
C PHE A 112 -22.26 -2.46 -12.02
N THR A 113 -23.39 -2.42 -12.73
CA THR A 113 -23.76 -3.41 -13.73
C THR A 113 -24.23 -2.70 -14.99
N ILE A 114 -23.92 -3.27 -16.16
CA ILE A 114 -24.35 -2.69 -17.44
C ILE A 114 -25.88 -2.72 -17.57
N GLU A 115 -26.53 -3.76 -17.06
CA GLU A 115 -27.99 -3.91 -17.10
C GLU A 115 -28.72 -2.79 -16.36
N ASP A 116 -28.16 -2.31 -15.24
CA ASP A 116 -28.74 -1.28 -14.38
C ASP A 116 -28.04 0.10 -14.49
N MET A 117 -27.23 0.28 -15.54
CA MET A 117 -26.36 1.44 -15.74
C MET A 117 -27.13 2.78 -15.66
N ALA A 118 -28.36 2.83 -16.17
CA ALA A 118 -29.16 4.06 -16.24
C ALA A 118 -29.54 4.65 -14.87
N ASN A 119 -29.42 3.87 -13.79
CA ASN A 119 -29.78 4.28 -12.44
C ASN A 119 -28.59 4.76 -11.59
N PHE A 120 -27.38 4.75 -12.17
CA PHE A 120 -26.20 5.35 -11.55
C PHE A 120 -26.14 6.85 -11.79
N LYS A 121 -25.69 7.60 -10.77
CA LYS A 121 -25.57 9.05 -10.83
C LYS A 121 -24.37 9.45 -11.70
N GLY A 122 -24.57 10.42 -12.58
CA GLY A 122 -23.49 10.95 -13.45
C GLY A 122 -23.21 10.10 -14.68
N ILE A 123 -24.01 9.07 -14.96
CA ILE A 123 -23.80 8.17 -16.10
C ILE A 123 -24.03 8.82 -17.47
N GLU A 124 -24.72 9.97 -17.49
CA GLU A 124 -24.98 10.77 -18.69
C GLU A 124 -23.68 11.19 -19.39
N ASP A 125 -22.60 11.36 -18.62
CA ASP A 125 -21.26 11.61 -19.12
C ASP A 125 -20.31 10.50 -18.63
N VAL A 126 -20.10 9.49 -19.47
CA VAL A 126 -19.24 8.35 -19.16
C VAL A 126 -17.80 8.80 -18.86
N ASP A 127 -17.35 9.90 -19.48
CA ASP A 127 -15.99 10.36 -19.31
C ASP A 127 -15.72 10.95 -17.93
N SER A 128 -16.73 11.56 -17.30
CA SER A 128 -16.67 12.00 -15.90
C SER A 128 -17.19 10.97 -14.90
N PHE A 129 -18.01 10.00 -15.35
CA PHE A 129 -18.51 8.92 -14.49
C PHE A 129 -17.40 8.04 -13.93
N LEU A 130 -16.44 7.66 -14.80
CA LEU A 130 -15.22 6.94 -14.40
C LEU A 130 -14.08 7.94 -14.21
N THR A 131 -13.49 7.96 -13.01
CA THR A 131 -12.32 8.80 -12.74
C THR A 131 -11.12 8.29 -13.53
N THR A 132 -10.15 9.16 -13.79
CA THR A 132 -8.91 8.78 -14.47
C THR A 132 -8.20 7.62 -13.74
N ALA A 133 -8.22 7.62 -12.40
CA ALA A 133 -7.64 6.56 -11.58
C ALA A 133 -8.36 5.22 -11.77
N GLU A 134 -9.70 5.23 -11.82
CA GLU A 134 -10.50 4.03 -12.10
C GLU A 134 -10.26 3.52 -13.52
N LYS A 135 -10.25 4.40 -14.53
CA LYS A 135 -9.96 3.99 -15.92
C LYS A 135 -8.59 3.30 -16.02
N GLN A 136 -7.57 3.84 -15.36
CA GLN A 136 -6.23 3.24 -15.30
C GLN A 136 -6.20 1.91 -14.56
N LYS A 137 -6.93 1.80 -13.45
CA LYS A 137 -7.08 0.55 -12.69
C LYS A 137 -7.80 -0.54 -13.52
N LEU A 138 -8.84 -0.16 -14.26
CA LEU A 138 -9.58 -1.07 -15.14
C LEU A 138 -8.70 -1.55 -16.31
N ILE A 139 -7.94 -0.64 -16.94
CA ILE A 139 -6.97 -1.02 -17.97
C ILE A 139 -5.91 -1.99 -17.40
N LEU A 140 -5.39 -1.71 -16.20
CA LEU A 140 -4.46 -2.63 -15.53
C LEU A 140 -5.10 -4.01 -15.32
N HIS A 141 -6.35 -4.06 -14.83
CA HIS A 141 -7.09 -5.31 -14.67
C HIS A 141 -7.18 -6.08 -15.98
N GLU A 142 -7.55 -5.42 -17.09
CA GLU A 142 -7.66 -6.04 -18.41
C GLU A 142 -6.32 -6.55 -18.95
N MET A 143 -5.27 -5.76 -18.83
CA MET A 143 -3.92 -6.18 -19.20
C MET A 143 -3.44 -7.37 -18.34
N GLU A 144 -3.76 -7.34 -17.05
CA GLU A 144 -3.46 -8.43 -16.15
C GLU A 144 -4.31 -9.66 -16.44
N ALA A 145 -5.52 -9.52 -17.01
CA ALA A 145 -6.49 -10.57 -17.37
C ALA A 145 -6.12 -11.33 -18.65
N VAL A 146 -5.19 -10.84 -19.46
CA VAL A 146 -4.67 -11.59 -20.61
C VAL A 146 -3.91 -12.84 -20.16
N ARG A 147 -4.39 -14.03 -20.57
CA ARG A 147 -3.85 -15.35 -20.18
C ARG A 147 -3.22 -16.06 -21.38
N ALA A 148 -2.21 -16.88 -21.13
CA ALA A 148 -1.67 -17.82 -22.11
C ALA A 148 -2.65 -18.98 -22.35
N SER A 149 -2.87 -19.35 -23.62
CA SER A 149 -3.67 -20.51 -24.02
C SER A 149 -2.86 -21.81 -24.02
N ASP A 150 -3.52 -22.96 -24.22
CA ASP A 150 -2.87 -24.29 -24.27
C ASP A 150 -1.83 -24.41 -25.39
N GLU A 151 -2.00 -23.66 -26.47
CA GLU A 151 -1.11 -23.64 -27.64
C GLU A 151 0.14 -22.78 -27.40
N GLU A 152 0.14 -21.94 -26.35
CA GLU A 152 1.16 -20.93 -26.08
C GLU A 152 2.14 -21.39 -25.00
N GLY A 153 3.05 -22.28 -25.37
CA GLY A 153 4.01 -22.89 -24.43
C GLY A 153 5.20 -21.99 -24.01
N HIS A 154 5.47 -20.91 -24.73
CA HIS A 154 6.59 -20.00 -24.45
C HIS A 154 6.33 -18.59 -24.99
N ILE A 155 7.08 -17.60 -24.49
CA ILE A 155 7.06 -16.24 -25.06
C ILE A 155 7.77 -16.27 -26.42
N PRO A 156 7.15 -15.78 -27.51
CA PRO A 156 7.77 -15.74 -28.83
C PRO A 156 9.16 -15.08 -28.82
N GLY A 157 10.13 -15.73 -29.46
CA GLY A 157 11.52 -15.31 -29.42
C GLY A 157 12.27 -15.66 -28.13
N TYR A 158 11.60 -16.07 -27.06
CA TYR A 158 12.25 -16.46 -25.80
C TYR A 158 11.88 -17.89 -25.41
N ASP A 159 12.40 -18.87 -26.14
CA ASP A 159 12.08 -20.31 -25.98
C ASP A 159 12.34 -20.87 -24.57
N LYS A 160 13.28 -20.26 -23.84
CA LYS A 160 13.60 -20.63 -22.46
C LYS A 160 12.54 -20.15 -21.45
N ILE A 161 11.70 -19.19 -21.83
CA ILE A 161 10.68 -18.61 -20.96
C ILE A 161 9.36 -19.31 -21.22
N LYS A 162 9.18 -20.44 -20.54
CA LYS A 162 7.94 -21.23 -20.62
C LYS A 162 6.75 -20.51 -20.00
N LEU A 163 5.61 -20.68 -20.67
CA LEU A 163 4.27 -20.31 -20.25
C LEU A 163 3.45 -21.59 -20.04
N TRP A 164 2.41 -21.49 -19.23
CA TRP A 164 1.44 -22.55 -19.02
C TRP A 164 0.05 -21.95 -19.11
N THR A 165 -0.93 -22.79 -19.44
CA THR A 165 -2.33 -22.40 -19.61
C THR A 165 -2.84 -21.63 -18.40
N GLY A 166 -3.47 -20.48 -18.65
CA GLY A 166 -4.01 -19.63 -17.58
C GLY A 166 -2.98 -18.77 -16.85
N LYS A 167 -1.70 -18.75 -17.27
CA LYS A 167 -0.74 -17.79 -16.70
C LYS A 167 -0.95 -16.40 -17.30
N SER A 168 -0.99 -15.37 -16.45
CA SER A 168 -0.95 -13.96 -16.89
C SER A 168 0.34 -13.67 -17.66
N ILE A 169 0.17 -13.23 -18.91
CA ILE A 169 1.28 -12.95 -19.83
C ILE A 169 2.07 -11.72 -19.35
N LEU A 170 1.37 -10.64 -18.99
CA LEU A 170 1.97 -9.40 -18.48
C LEU A 170 2.87 -9.65 -17.27
N LYS A 171 2.35 -10.36 -16.26
CA LYS A 171 3.09 -10.71 -15.05
C LYS A 171 4.36 -11.51 -15.36
N LYS A 172 4.35 -12.33 -16.41
CA LYS A 172 5.54 -13.07 -16.85
C LYS A 172 6.58 -12.14 -17.49
N TYR A 173 6.15 -11.21 -18.34
CA TYR A 173 7.04 -10.21 -18.97
C TYR A 173 7.76 -9.36 -17.93
N LEU A 174 7.03 -8.88 -16.92
CA LEU A 174 7.58 -8.11 -15.79
C LEU A 174 8.59 -8.95 -14.98
N SER A 175 8.25 -10.20 -14.63
CA SER A 175 9.14 -11.09 -13.86
C SER A 175 10.47 -11.44 -14.55
N ARG A 176 10.53 -11.23 -15.88
CA ARG A 176 11.70 -11.52 -16.72
C ARG A 176 12.37 -10.25 -17.25
N GLU A 177 11.93 -9.08 -16.78
CA GLU A 177 12.46 -7.77 -17.19
C GLU A 177 12.41 -7.54 -18.71
N ILE A 178 11.46 -8.18 -19.40
CA ILE A 178 11.20 -7.91 -20.83
C ILE A 178 10.46 -6.57 -20.95
N ILE A 179 9.51 -6.35 -20.06
CA ILE A 179 8.95 -5.03 -19.75
C ILE A 179 9.72 -4.52 -18.54
N THR A 180 10.32 -3.34 -18.65
CA THR A 180 11.12 -2.71 -17.59
C THR A 180 10.27 -1.81 -16.71
N LYS A 181 9.29 -1.11 -17.29
CA LYS A 181 8.42 -0.18 -16.58
C LYS A 181 6.98 -0.28 -17.05
N MET A 182 6.07 -0.08 -16.11
CA MET A 182 4.63 0.03 -16.34
C MET A 182 4.10 1.07 -15.38
N TYR A 183 3.53 2.17 -15.90
CA TYR A 183 3.03 3.24 -15.07
C TYR A 183 1.81 3.93 -15.71
N PRO A 184 0.83 4.37 -14.90
CA PRO A 184 -0.24 5.24 -15.35
C PRO A 184 0.28 6.66 -15.56
N LEU A 185 -0.24 7.36 -16.56
CA LEU A 185 0.11 8.76 -16.79
C LEU A 185 -0.57 9.70 -15.77
N HIS A 186 0.14 10.75 -15.36
CA HIS A 186 -0.50 11.85 -14.65
C HIS A 186 -1.45 12.62 -15.58
N GLU A 187 -2.56 13.09 -15.02
CA GLU A 187 -3.38 14.12 -15.66
C GLU A 187 -2.90 15.52 -15.24
N PRO A 188 -2.30 16.33 -16.13
CA PRO A 188 -1.60 17.57 -15.76
C PRO A 188 -2.48 18.64 -15.11
N GLU A 189 -3.71 18.81 -15.59
CA GLU A 189 -4.62 19.84 -15.07
C GLU A 189 -5.23 19.43 -13.71
N GLU A 190 -5.67 18.18 -13.57
CA GLU A 190 -6.19 17.64 -12.32
C GLU A 190 -5.13 17.67 -11.20
N ILE A 191 -3.90 17.23 -11.49
CA ILE A 191 -2.84 17.17 -10.47
C ILE A 191 -2.36 18.55 -10.06
N LYS A 192 -2.42 19.53 -10.97
CA LYS A 192 -2.10 20.93 -10.68
C LYS A 192 -3.15 21.55 -9.77
N LYS A 193 -4.44 21.27 -10.02
CA LYS A 193 -5.54 21.72 -9.17
C LYS A 193 -5.46 21.09 -7.77
N LEU A 194 -5.31 19.76 -7.71
CA LEU A 194 -5.14 19.03 -6.44
C LEU A 194 -3.93 19.54 -5.66
N GLY A 195 -2.79 19.68 -6.34
CA GLY A 195 -1.55 20.19 -5.72
C GLY A 195 -1.68 21.61 -5.16
N ALA A 196 -2.36 22.50 -5.88
CA ALA A 196 -2.61 23.87 -5.40
C ALA A 196 -3.46 23.90 -4.14
N ASP A 197 -4.36 22.92 -3.97
CA ASP A 197 -5.24 22.85 -2.83
C ASP A 197 -4.64 22.11 -1.63
N TRP A 198 -3.64 21.25 -1.86
CA TRP A 198 -3.19 20.25 -0.89
C TRP A 198 -1.83 20.52 -0.24
N TYR A 199 -0.76 20.77 -1.01
CA TYR A 199 0.60 20.90 -0.46
C TYR A 199 1.02 22.35 -0.15
N GLN A 200 0.20 23.35 -0.47
CA GLN A 200 0.56 24.75 -0.25
C GLN A 200 0.65 25.11 1.25
N LEU A 201 1.80 25.63 1.68
CA LEU A 201 2.05 26.09 3.06
C LEU A 201 1.06 27.15 3.56
N LYS A 202 0.46 27.96 2.68
CA LYS A 202 -0.56 28.95 3.05
C LYS A 202 -1.87 28.32 3.52
N ARG A 203 -2.06 27.02 3.29
CA ARG A 203 -3.28 26.27 3.59
C ARG A 203 -3.11 25.28 4.74
N VAL A 204 -2.13 25.50 5.64
CA VAL A 204 -1.83 24.61 6.77
C VAL A 204 -3.06 24.26 7.61
N PHE A 205 -3.95 25.22 7.87
CA PHE A 205 -5.18 25.02 8.64
C PHE A 205 -6.40 24.57 7.82
N LYS A 206 -6.27 24.42 6.49
CA LYS A 206 -7.35 23.90 5.66
C LYS A 206 -7.41 22.38 5.81
N GLU A 207 -8.63 21.86 5.93
CA GLU A 207 -8.89 20.42 5.89
C GLU A 207 -8.32 19.80 4.61
N GLN A 208 -7.82 18.56 4.74
CA GLN A 208 -7.25 17.84 3.61
C GLN A 208 -8.35 17.42 2.63
N PRO A 209 -8.13 17.56 1.31
CA PRO A 209 -9.11 17.16 0.30
C PRO A 209 -9.08 15.64 0.07
N ILE A 210 -9.47 14.85 1.08
CA ILE A 210 -9.34 13.37 1.07
C ILE A 210 -10.08 12.74 -0.12
N ASP A 211 -11.28 13.21 -0.44
CA ASP A 211 -12.06 12.67 -1.56
C ASP A 211 -11.40 12.98 -2.92
N ASP A 212 -10.75 14.14 -3.09
CA ASP A 212 -10.01 14.45 -4.33
C ASP A 212 -8.72 13.63 -4.44
N ILE A 213 -8.03 13.39 -3.32
CA ILE A 213 -6.86 12.50 -3.25
C ILE A 213 -7.28 11.09 -3.65
N ARG A 214 -8.43 10.61 -3.15
CA ARG A 214 -9.01 9.31 -3.50
C ARG A 214 -9.36 9.22 -4.98
N HIS A 215 -10.02 10.22 -5.55
CA HIS A 215 -10.34 10.24 -6.98
C HIS A 215 -9.10 10.20 -7.89
N TYR A 216 -7.97 10.75 -7.44
CA TYR A 216 -6.75 10.81 -8.24
C TYR A 216 -5.78 9.63 -8.00
N PHE A 217 -5.55 9.24 -6.74
CA PHE A 217 -4.53 8.26 -6.35
C PHE A 217 -5.11 6.92 -5.87
N GLY A 218 -6.43 6.82 -5.68
CA GLY A 218 -7.10 5.63 -5.17
C GLY A 218 -7.24 5.60 -3.64
N GLU A 219 -7.97 4.61 -3.14
CA GLU A 219 -8.38 4.57 -1.73
C GLU A 219 -7.22 4.28 -0.77
N LYS A 220 -6.24 3.44 -1.14
CA LYS A 220 -5.12 3.08 -0.24
C LYS A 220 -4.29 4.30 0.17
N ILE A 221 -4.01 5.19 -0.76
CA ILE A 221 -3.25 6.44 -0.51
C ILE A 221 -4.14 7.45 0.21
N ALA A 222 -5.42 7.56 -0.16
CA ALA A 222 -6.35 8.44 0.55
C ALA A 222 -6.54 8.05 2.02
N LEU A 223 -6.60 6.74 2.33
CA LEU A 223 -6.65 6.26 3.72
C LEU A 223 -5.40 6.66 4.52
N TYR A 224 -4.22 6.62 3.90
CA TYR A 224 -2.99 7.07 4.54
C TYR A 224 -3.09 8.55 4.96
N PHE A 225 -3.44 9.44 4.04
CA PHE A 225 -3.58 10.87 4.36
C PHE A 225 -4.74 11.16 5.32
N ALA A 226 -5.82 10.39 5.24
CA ALA A 226 -6.91 10.46 6.20
C ALA A 226 -6.44 10.08 7.60
N PHE A 227 -5.65 9.00 7.73
CA PHE A 227 -5.08 8.57 9.01
C PHE A 227 -4.07 9.58 9.54
N LEU A 228 -3.17 10.08 8.69
CA LEU A 228 -2.20 11.12 9.04
C LEU A 228 -2.90 12.39 9.55
N GLY A 229 -3.93 12.86 8.86
CA GLY A 229 -4.73 14.00 9.29
C GLY A 229 -5.44 13.76 10.62
N TYR A 230 -6.07 12.60 10.76
CA TYR A 230 -6.81 12.22 11.96
C TYR A 230 -5.89 12.10 13.17
N TYR A 231 -4.73 11.45 13.00
CA TYR A 231 -3.69 11.32 14.02
C TYR A 231 -3.09 12.68 14.43
N THR A 232 -2.87 13.59 13.47
CA THR A 232 -2.43 14.96 13.75
C THR A 232 -3.41 15.67 14.68
N ILE A 233 -4.71 15.60 14.41
CA ILE A 233 -5.74 16.20 15.27
C ILE A 233 -5.77 15.51 16.65
N ALA A 234 -5.63 14.18 16.68
CA ALA A 234 -5.61 13.41 17.92
C ALA A 234 -4.41 13.71 18.82
N LEU A 235 -3.31 14.25 18.29
CA LEU A 235 -2.16 14.69 19.09
C LEU A 235 -2.38 16.05 19.76
N ILE A 236 -3.41 16.83 19.39
CA ILE A 236 -3.66 18.15 19.97
C ILE A 236 -3.94 18.08 21.48
N PRO A 237 -4.87 17.23 21.99
CA PRO A 237 -5.11 17.14 23.43
C PRO A 237 -3.88 16.75 24.27
N PRO A 238 -3.12 15.68 23.93
CA PRO A 238 -1.92 15.34 24.70
C PRO A 238 -0.82 16.40 24.58
N ALA A 239 -0.66 17.07 23.42
CA ALA A 239 0.29 18.17 23.26
C ALA A 239 -0.07 19.37 24.14
N PHE A 240 -1.36 19.75 24.18
CA PHE A 240 -1.83 20.86 25.00
C PHE A 240 -1.62 20.60 26.49
N ILE A 241 -1.99 19.41 26.98
CA ILE A 241 -1.74 19.03 28.37
C ILE A 241 -0.23 18.98 28.63
N GLY A 242 0.57 18.41 27.72
CA GLY A 242 2.03 18.39 27.83
C GLY A 242 2.66 19.78 27.98
N ILE A 243 2.16 20.79 27.25
CA ILE A 243 2.60 22.19 27.37
C ILE A 243 2.27 22.76 28.76
N ILE A 244 1.06 22.51 29.28
CA ILE A 244 0.67 22.98 30.62
C ILE A 244 1.63 22.41 31.66
N TYR A 245 1.93 21.11 31.58
CA TYR A 245 2.88 20.45 32.48
C TYR A 245 4.28 21.06 32.42
N PHE A 246 4.74 21.42 31.22
CA PHE A 246 6.04 22.06 31.02
C PHE A 246 6.09 23.48 31.61
N ILE A 247 5.10 24.33 31.30
CA ILE A 247 5.10 25.75 31.73
C ILE A 247 4.93 25.89 33.23
N THR A 248 4.06 25.09 33.85
CA THR A 248 3.77 25.20 35.29
C THR A 248 4.88 24.59 36.16
N SER A 249 5.99 24.14 35.56
CA SER A 249 7.05 23.36 36.23
C SER A 249 6.45 22.25 37.09
N TRP A 250 5.39 21.62 36.58
CA TRP A 250 4.54 20.68 37.32
C TRP A 250 5.16 19.29 37.46
N GLN A 251 6.48 19.24 37.64
CA GLN A 251 7.25 18.02 37.82
C GLN A 251 7.01 17.47 39.23
N SER A 252 5.82 16.93 39.45
CA SER A 252 5.51 16.07 40.58
C SER A 252 4.98 14.75 40.05
N MET A 253 5.52 13.66 40.57
CA MET A 253 5.25 12.30 40.14
C MET A 253 3.75 11.93 40.04
N TYR A 254 2.90 12.36 40.98
CA TYR A 254 1.45 12.12 40.92
C TYR A 254 0.82 12.64 39.63
N ARG A 255 1.33 13.77 39.13
CA ARG A 255 0.79 14.42 37.94
C ARG A 255 1.29 13.72 36.69
N GLU A 256 2.55 13.26 36.66
CA GLU A 256 3.07 12.43 35.57
C GLU A 256 2.27 11.12 35.43
N ALA A 257 1.86 10.52 36.55
CA ALA A 257 0.98 9.36 36.55
C ALA A 257 -0.43 9.69 36.01
N ILE A 258 -1.03 10.83 36.41
CA ILE A 258 -2.33 11.27 35.88
C ILE A 258 -2.27 11.51 34.37
N PHE A 259 -1.21 12.17 33.89
CA PHE A 259 -0.99 12.39 32.46
C PHE A 259 -0.82 11.08 31.69
N ALA A 260 -0.08 10.12 32.24
CA ALA A 260 0.06 8.80 31.64
C ALA A 260 -1.28 8.09 31.54
N VAL A 261 -2.08 8.05 32.61
CA VAL A 261 -3.42 7.44 32.59
C VAL A 261 -4.32 8.12 31.55
N PHE A 262 -4.29 9.45 31.47
CA PHE A 262 -5.00 10.20 30.42
C PHE A 262 -4.57 9.73 29.02
N ASN A 263 -3.26 9.66 28.74
CA ASN A 263 -2.76 9.26 27.42
C ASN A 263 -3.11 7.82 27.06
N LEU A 264 -3.12 6.89 28.02
CA LEU A 264 -3.49 5.50 27.78
C LEU A 264 -4.97 5.35 27.40
N ILE A 265 -5.85 6.08 28.08
CA ILE A 265 -7.28 6.13 27.75
C ILE A 265 -7.46 6.85 26.41
N TRP A 266 -6.79 7.98 26.20
CA TRP A 266 -6.86 8.77 24.98
C TRP A 266 -6.40 7.99 23.75
N ALA A 267 -5.29 7.25 23.84
CA ALA A 267 -4.81 6.37 22.78
C ALA A 267 -5.86 5.34 22.36
N THR A 268 -6.61 4.81 23.34
CA THR A 268 -7.70 3.87 23.07
C THR A 268 -8.85 4.56 22.37
N ILE A 269 -9.32 5.69 22.90
CA ILE A 269 -10.40 6.47 22.27
C ILE A 269 -10.03 6.85 20.83
N PHE A 270 -8.82 7.33 20.60
CA PHE A 270 -8.32 7.68 19.27
C PHE A 270 -8.41 6.49 18.29
N LEU A 271 -7.88 5.32 18.66
CA LEU A 271 -7.87 4.14 17.79
C LEU A 271 -9.29 3.61 17.51
N GLU A 272 -10.18 3.66 18.50
CA GLU A 272 -11.58 3.24 18.36
C GLU A 272 -12.39 4.20 17.48
N VAL A 273 -12.22 5.52 17.67
CA VAL A 273 -12.90 6.50 16.82
C VAL A 273 -12.29 6.52 15.41
N TRP A 274 -11.00 6.21 15.24
CA TRP A 274 -10.42 5.99 13.93
C TRP A 274 -11.08 4.82 13.20
N LYS A 275 -11.32 3.67 13.85
CA LYS A 275 -12.04 2.54 13.23
C LYS A 275 -13.42 2.97 12.72
N ARG A 276 -14.14 3.76 13.52
CA ARG A 276 -15.45 4.35 13.14
C ARG A 276 -15.37 5.24 11.92
N TYR A 277 -14.41 6.17 11.91
CA TYR A 277 -14.22 7.09 10.80
C TYR A 277 -13.75 6.36 9.52
N CYS A 278 -12.86 5.39 9.66
CA CYS A 278 -12.39 4.55 8.57
C CYS A 278 -13.53 3.72 7.97
N SER A 279 -14.43 3.18 8.80
CA SER A 279 -15.64 2.49 8.33
C SER A 279 -16.56 3.43 7.53
N GLU A 280 -16.78 4.66 8.00
CA GLU A 280 -17.52 5.68 7.26
C GLU A 280 -16.89 5.98 5.90
N LEU A 281 -15.57 6.21 5.84
CA LEU A 281 -14.88 6.46 4.58
C LEU A 281 -14.99 5.26 3.63
N SER A 282 -14.76 4.05 4.13
CA SER A 282 -14.85 2.83 3.31
C SER A 282 -16.26 2.61 2.76
N TYR A 283 -17.31 2.93 3.53
CA TYR A 283 -18.69 2.88 3.05
C TYR A 283 -18.93 3.97 1.99
N ARG A 284 -18.53 5.22 2.28
CA ARG A 284 -18.62 6.36 1.35
C ARG A 284 -17.79 6.17 0.08
N TRP A 285 -16.84 5.24 0.07
CA TRP A 285 -16.06 4.94 -1.12
C TRP A 285 -16.53 3.67 -1.83
N GLY A 286 -17.48 2.92 -1.25
CA GLY A 286 -17.94 1.64 -1.77
C GLY A 286 -16.91 0.52 -1.61
N THR A 287 -15.96 0.67 -0.69
CA THR A 287 -14.86 -0.27 -0.45
C THR A 287 -15.02 -1.12 0.82
N ILE A 288 -16.08 -0.92 1.61
CA ILE A 288 -16.29 -1.62 2.88
C ILE A 288 -16.50 -3.13 2.72
N ASP A 289 -17.29 -3.55 1.72
CA ASP A 289 -17.60 -4.96 1.42
C ASP A 289 -16.81 -5.43 0.20
N MET A 290 -15.47 -5.48 0.31
CA MET A 290 -14.63 -6.09 -0.74
C MET A 290 -14.73 -7.61 -0.76
N VAL A 291 -15.93 -8.13 -0.99
CA VAL A 291 -16.14 -9.55 -1.25
C VAL A 291 -15.28 -10.00 -2.45
N SER A 292 -15.11 -9.13 -3.45
CA SER A 292 -14.24 -9.34 -4.62
C SER A 292 -12.77 -9.61 -4.23
N SER A 293 -12.19 -8.90 -3.25
CA SER A 293 -10.79 -9.10 -2.85
C SER A 293 -10.52 -10.49 -2.26
N LYS A 294 -11.54 -11.17 -1.72
CA LYS A 294 -11.38 -12.56 -1.25
C LYS A 294 -11.11 -13.54 -2.40
N TYR A 295 -11.44 -13.16 -3.63
CA TYR A 295 -11.23 -13.94 -4.84
C TYR A 295 -10.07 -13.42 -5.71
N ASP A 296 -9.26 -12.52 -5.15
CA ASP A 296 -8.09 -11.98 -5.84
C ASP A 296 -7.18 -13.11 -6.35
N GLU A 297 -6.62 -12.87 -7.54
CA GLU A 297 -5.71 -13.79 -8.18
C GLU A 297 -4.38 -13.88 -7.42
N PRO A 298 -3.64 -15.00 -7.61
CA PRO A 298 -2.30 -15.10 -7.07
C PRO A 298 -1.36 -14.02 -7.65
N ARG A 299 -0.47 -13.49 -6.80
CA ARG A 299 0.58 -12.54 -7.20
C ARG A 299 1.48 -13.12 -8.30
N ALA A 300 2.11 -12.25 -9.08
CA ALA A 300 2.96 -12.63 -10.23
C ALA A 300 4.00 -13.72 -9.91
N ASN A 301 4.68 -13.54 -8.77
CA ASN A 301 5.78 -14.39 -8.29
C ASN A 301 5.32 -15.60 -7.47
N TYR A 302 4.01 -15.82 -7.33
CA TYR A 302 3.50 -17.02 -6.68
C TYR A 302 3.71 -18.25 -7.57
N TYR A 303 4.22 -19.32 -6.96
CA TYR A 303 4.49 -20.58 -7.65
C TYR A 303 3.95 -21.77 -6.87
N GLY A 304 3.67 -22.86 -7.58
CA GLY A 304 3.08 -24.07 -7.02
C GLY A 304 2.90 -25.13 -8.11
N THR A 305 2.32 -26.26 -7.73
CA THR A 305 1.84 -27.25 -8.69
C THR A 305 0.50 -26.80 -9.22
N LEU A 306 0.23 -26.96 -10.52
CA LEU A 306 -1.07 -26.63 -11.08
C LEU A 306 -2.16 -27.48 -10.41
N GLY A 307 -3.20 -26.83 -9.89
CA GLY A 307 -4.35 -27.47 -9.26
C GLY A 307 -5.60 -26.62 -9.46
N GLU A 308 -6.73 -27.13 -9.01
CA GLU A 308 -8.00 -26.42 -9.11
C GLU A 308 -8.26 -25.59 -7.85
N ASN A 309 -8.68 -24.33 -8.03
CA ASN A 309 -9.11 -23.50 -6.91
C ASN A 309 -10.47 -24.02 -6.39
N PRO A 310 -10.58 -24.43 -5.12
CA PRO A 310 -11.83 -25.01 -4.59
C PRO A 310 -12.98 -24.00 -4.48
N VAL A 311 -12.71 -22.70 -4.62
CA VAL A 311 -13.69 -21.63 -4.53
C VAL A 311 -14.12 -21.16 -5.91
N THR A 312 -13.16 -20.88 -6.79
CA THR A 312 -13.45 -20.32 -8.13
C THR A 312 -13.57 -21.38 -9.22
N GLY A 313 -13.13 -22.61 -8.97
CA GLY A 313 -13.06 -23.69 -9.98
C GLY A 313 -12.03 -23.48 -11.08
N LYS A 314 -11.25 -22.39 -11.03
CA LYS A 314 -10.25 -22.06 -12.06
C LYS A 314 -8.92 -22.80 -11.79
N PRO A 315 -8.18 -23.22 -12.84
CA PRO A 315 -6.84 -23.78 -12.67
C PRO A 315 -5.86 -22.69 -12.22
N GLU A 316 -5.22 -22.89 -11.07
CA GLU A 316 -4.20 -21.97 -10.53
C GLU A 316 -3.02 -22.74 -9.93
N PRO A 317 -1.83 -22.13 -9.80
CA PRO A 317 -0.77 -22.72 -8.99
C PRO A 317 -1.27 -22.89 -7.56
N VAL A 318 -1.07 -24.07 -6.97
CA VAL A 318 -1.41 -24.36 -5.57
C VAL A 318 -0.14 -24.73 -4.82
N PHE A 319 0.07 -24.08 -3.69
CA PHE A 319 1.18 -24.36 -2.79
C PHE A 319 0.68 -24.93 -1.45
N PRO A 320 1.16 -26.10 -1.00
CA PRO A 320 0.70 -26.70 0.26
C PRO A 320 0.92 -25.78 1.46
N LYS A 321 -0.15 -25.51 2.22
CA LYS A 321 -0.12 -24.60 3.38
C LYS A 321 0.88 -25.06 4.46
N TRP A 322 1.02 -26.36 4.70
CA TRP A 322 1.97 -26.88 5.69
C TRP A 322 3.43 -26.57 5.34
N LYS A 323 3.80 -26.60 4.06
CA LYS A 323 5.15 -26.23 3.60
C LYS A 323 5.41 -24.76 3.89
N ARG A 324 4.44 -23.89 3.60
CA ARG A 324 4.54 -22.46 3.90
C ARG A 324 4.66 -22.21 5.41
N ASN A 325 3.84 -22.87 6.21
CA ASN A 325 3.88 -22.73 7.66
C ASN A 325 5.23 -23.21 8.21
N PHE A 326 5.79 -24.31 7.69
CA PHE A 326 7.14 -24.75 8.03
C PHE A 326 8.19 -23.71 7.66
N ARG A 327 8.13 -23.14 6.44
CA ARG A 327 9.01 -22.05 6.02
C ARG A 327 8.96 -20.87 6.99
N PHE A 328 7.77 -20.45 7.37
CA PHE A 328 7.56 -19.34 8.28
C PHE A 328 8.09 -19.65 9.69
N TYR A 329 7.59 -20.71 10.35
CA TYR A 329 7.91 -20.99 11.75
C TYR A 329 9.33 -21.54 11.95
N CYS A 330 9.85 -22.35 11.04
CA CYS A 330 11.15 -23.02 11.23
C CYS A 330 12.33 -22.28 10.58
N VAL A 331 12.08 -21.27 9.73
CA VAL A 331 13.17 -20.51 9.08
C VAL A 331 13.00 -19.01 9.31
N THR A 332 11.87 -18.43 8.92
CA THR A 332 11.66 -16.98 9.08
C THR A 332 11.74 -16.55 10.54
N VAL A 333 10.96 -17.17 11.43
CA VAL A 333 10.91 -16.79 12.86
C VAL A 333 12.30 -16.87 13.50
N PRO A 334 13.07 -17.97 13.37
CA PRO A 334 14.44 -18.03 13.89
C PRO A 334 15.37 -16.96 13.33
N ILE A 335 15.34 -16.67 12.02
CA ILE A 335 16.20 -15.64 11.42
C ILE A 335 15.85 -14.25 11.95
N VAL A 336 14.56 -13.94 12.08
CA VAL A 336 14.10 -12.69 12.68
C VAL A 336 14.55 -12.62 14.15
N SER A 337 14.40 -13.70 14.93
CA SER A 337 14.87 -13.75 16.33
C SER A 337 16.38 -13.53 16.45
N VAL A 338 17.20 -14.11 15.56
CA VAL A 338 18.64 -13.86 15.53
C VAL A 338 18.94 -12.39 15.21
N ALA A 339 18.24 -11.79 14.24
CA ALA A 339 18.40 -10.37 13.92
C ALA A 339 18.05 -9.46 15.11
N LEU A 340 16.97 -9.77 15.84
CA LEU A 340 16.60 -9.06 17.06
C LEU A 340 17.66 -9.22 18.16
N GLY A 341 18.22 -10.42 18.32
CA GLY A 341 19.34 -10.67 19.22
C GLY A 341 20.58 -9.86 18.87
N ILE A 342 20.94 -9.79 17.59
CA ILE A 342 22.06 -8.94 17.11
C ILE A 342 21.82 -7.47 17.45
N ALA A 343 20.63 -6.94 17.17
CA ALA A 343 20.28 -5.56 17.50
C ALA A 343 20.43 -5.28 19.02
N PHE A 344 19.98 -6.23 19.86
CA PHE A 344 20.17 -6.14 21.31
C PHE A 344 21.65 -6.11 21.72
N TYR A 345 22.51 -6.97 21.16
CA TYR A 345 23.95 -6.96 21.45
C TYR A 345 24.65 -5.69 20.96
N ILE A 346 24.24 -5.13 19.81
CA ILE A 346 24.76 -3.85 19.34
C ILE A 346 24.41 -2.73 20.33
N MET A 347 23.18 -2.71 20.84
CA MET A 347 22.76 -1.76 21.87
C MET A 347 23.59 -1.91 23.15
N LEU A 348 23.85 -3.14 23.62
CA LEU A 348 24.73 -3.36 24.78
C LEU A 348 26.16 -2.85 24.52
N GLY A 349 26.69 -3.11 23.33
CA GLY A 349 27.99 -2.60 22.90
C GLY A 349 28.07 -1.07 22.95
N TYR A 350 27.00 -0.38 22.53
CA TYR A 350 26.88 1.07 22.67
C TYR A 350 27.00 1.53 24.13
N PHE A 351 26.24 0.93 25.06
CA PHE A 351 26.32 1.32 26.47
C PHE A 351 27.70 1.07 27.09
N ILE A 352 28.35 -0.05 26.74
CA ILE A 352 29.72 -0.35 27.20
C ILE A 352 30.71 0.70 26.67
N MET A 353 30.61 1.06 25.39
CA MET A 353 31.45 2.09 24.79
C MET A 353 31.19 3.47 25.39
N GLN A 354 29.93 3.80 25.69
CA GLN A 354 29.53 5.05 26.32
C GLN A 354 30.13 5.16 27.73
N GLU A 355 30.01 4.12 28.54
CA GLU A 355 30.58 4.09 29.90
C GLU A 355 32.12 4.24 29.87
N TRP A 356 32.79 3.61 28.89
CA TRP A 356 34.22 3.79 28.69
C TRP A 356 34.58 5.24 28.33
N ALA A 357 33.82 5.87 27.43
CA ALA A 357 34.04 7.26 27.02
C ALA A 357 33.82 8.23 28.20
N ASP A 358 32.77 8.01 28.98
CA ASP A 358 32.45 8.81 30.17
C ASP A 358 33.56 8.70 31.23
N LYS A 359 34.05 7.48 31.52
CA LYS A 359 35.19 7.25 32.43
C LYS A 359 36.46 7.93 31.95
N LYS A 360 36.75 7.87 30.65
CA LYS A 360 37.94 8.49 30.07
C LYS A 360 37.90 10.02 30.19
N TYR A 361 36.76 10.64 29.88
CA TYR A 361 36.58 12.08 30.05
C TYR A 361 36.61 12.51 31.52
N ALA A 362 36.03 11.71 32.42
CA ALA A 362 36.08 11.96 33.86
C ALA A 362 37.51 11.91 34.41
N SER A 363 38.36 11.00 33.88
CA SER A 363 39.75 10.85 34.30
C SER A 363 40.66 11.99 33.83
N GLU A 364 40.45 12.48 32.60
CA GLU A 364 41.26 13.54 32.02
C GLU A 364 40.38 14.48 31.18
N LYS A 365 40.09 15.65 31.74
CA LYS A 365 39.29 16.69 31.09
C LYS A 365 40.11 17.42 30.03
N SER A 366 40.18 16.82 28.84
CA SER A 366 40.82 17.39 27.64
C SER A 366 39.79 17.60 26.53
N TRP A 367 40.03 18.57 25.63
CA TRP A 367 39.22 18.79 24.43
C TRP A 367 39.15 17.55 23.52
N VAL A 368 40.21 16.75 23.50
CA VAL A 368 40.22 15.46 22.79
C VAL A 368 39.25 14.48 23.44
N ASN A 369 39.30 14.34 24.77
CA ASN A 369 38.43 13.44 25.51
C ASN A 369 36.96 13.92 25.53
N PHE A 370 36.73 15.23 25.41
CA PHE A 370 35.38 15.78 25.20
C PHE A 370 34.78 15.30 23.88
N SER A 371 35.57 15.31 22.80
CA SER A 371 35.13 14.79 21.50
C SER A 371 34.84 13.28 21.54
N VAL A 372 35.58 12.52 22.36
CA VAL A 372 35.38 11.07 22.53
C VAL A 372 34.02 10.74 23.14
N LEU A 373 33.40 11.63 23.91
CA LEU A 373 32.04 11.41 24.48
C LEU A 373 30.97 11.22 23.41
N TYR A 374 31.11 11.86 22.24
CA TYR A 374 30.12 11.79 21.16
C TYR A 374 30.38 10.61 20.20
N LEU A 375 31.57 10.02 20.24
CA LEU A 375 31.99 8.98 19.32
C LEU A 375 31.12 7.71 19.40
N PRO A 376 30.78 7.16 20.60
CA PRO A 376 29.90 5.99 20.70
C PRO A 376 28.53 6.22 20.07
N THR A 377 27.93 7.40 20.30
CA THR A 377 26.62 7.77 19.74
C THR A 377 26.65 7.83 18.21
N VAL A 378 27.70 8.42 17.61
CA VAL A 378 27.85 8.47 16.14
C VAL A 378 28.03 7.06 15.56
N ILE A 379 28.88 6.23 16.19
CA ILE A 379 29.10 4.85 15.75
C ILE A 379 27.80 4.05 15.83
N TYR A 380 27.05 4.18 16.93
CA TYR A 380 25.77 3.50 17.12
C TYR A 380 24.74 3.91 16.05
N ALA A 381 24.61 5.20 15.77
CA ALA A 381 23.71 5.71 14.73
C ALA A 381 24.04 5.15 13.34
N VAL A 382 25.33 5.10 12.97
CA VAL A 382 25.78 4.52 11.70
C VAL A 382 25.52 3.02 11.63
N LEU A 383 25.82 2.28 12.70
CA LEU A 383 25.57 0.84 12.78
C LEU A 383 24.09 0.51 12.63
N ILE A 384 23.20 1.24 13.33
CA ILE A 384 21.75 1.10 13.18
C ILE A 384 21.33 1.29 11.72
N GLY A 385 21.79 2.35 11.06
CA GLY A 385 21.45 2.61 9.65
C GLY A 385 21.85 1.45 8.73
N ILE A 386 23.05 0.90 8.93
CA ILE A 386 23.56 -0.25 8.17
C ILE A 386 22.71 -1.50 8.44
N VAL A 387 22.43 -1.81 9.71
CA VAL A 387 21.67 -3.01 10.08
C VAL A 387 20.23 -2.92 9.59
N ASN A 388 19.55 -1.76 9.69
CA ASN A 388 18.22 -1.54 9.12
C ASN A 388 18.20 -1.82 7.61
N ALA A 389 19.19 -1.31 6.88
CA ALA A 389 19.30 -1.52 5.43
C ALA A 389 19.53 -3.00 5.06
N ILE A 390 20.36 -3.71 5.83
CA ILE A 390 20.59 -5.16 5.65
C ILE A 390 19.31 -5.94 5.98
N TYR A 391 18.67 -5.66 7.12
CA TYR A 391 17.47 -6.37 7.56
C TYR A 391 16.32 -6.20 6.57
N ARG A 392 16.09 -5.01 6.01
CA ARG A 392 15.06 -4.79 4.99
C ARG A 392 15.24 -5.69 3.77
N LYS A 393 16.48 -5.89 3.31
CA LYS A 393 16.78 -6.83 2.21
C LYS A 393 16.53 -8.28 2.62
N VAL A 394 16.92 -8.66 3.85
CA VAL A 394 16.66 -10.00 4.40
C VAL A 394 15.17 -10.26 4.52
N ALA A 395 14.41 -9.33 5.09
CA ALA A 395 12.96 -9.42 5.27
C ALA A 395 12.22 -9.60 3.95
N LYS A 396 12.54 -8.80 2.91
CA LYS A 396 11.99 -8.96 1.56
C LYS A 396 12.30 -10.35 0.98
N LYS A 397 13.56 -10.78 1.06
CA LYS A 397 13.98 -12.11 0.56
C LYS A 397 13.31 -13.27 1.29
N LEU A 398 13.13 -13.18 2.61
CA LEU A 398 12.39 -14.16 3.40
C LEU A 398 10.92 -14.20 2.99
N ASN A 399 10.30 -13.03 2.84
CA ASN A 399 8.89 -12.92 2.47
C ASN A 399 8.61 -13.46 1.07
N ASP A 400 9.52 -13.24 0.12
CA ASP A 400 9.44 -13.85 -1.22
C ASP A 400 9.58 -15.38 -1.16
N TRP A 401 10.47 -15.87 -0.30
CA TRP A 401 10.70 -17.31 -0.11
C TRP A 401 9.53 -18.01 0.59
N GLU A 402 8.81 -17.33 1.49
CA GLU A 402 7.58 -17.83 2.12
C GLU A 402 6.48 -18.15 1.09
N ASN A 403 6.51 -17.49 -0.09
CA ASN A 403 5.62 -17.76 -1.21
C ASN A 403 4.14 -17.52 -0.87
N HIS A 404 3.80 -16.29 -0.48
CA HIS A 404 2.42 -15.86 -0.26
C HIS A 404 1.61 -15.83 -1.56
N ARG A 405 0.33 -16.27 -1.50
CA ARG A 405 -0.58 -16.31 -2.66
C ARG A 405 -1.01 -14.90 -3.07
N LEU A 406 -1.55 -14.13 -2.13
CA LEU A 406 -2.11 -12.79 -2.38
C LEU A 406 -1.08 -11.69 -2.11
N GLN A 407 -1.18 -10.57 -2.83
CA GLN A 407 -0.35 -9.39 -2.59
C GLN A 407 -0.61 -8.79 -1.21
N SER A 408 -1.87 -8.67 -0.80
CA SER A 408 -2.25 -8.21 0.55
C SER A 408 -1.65 -9.07 1.67
N ALA A 409 -1.62 -10.40 1.49
CA ALA A 409 -1.00 -11.31 2.46
C ALA A 409 0.52 -11.17 2.49
N TYR A 410 1.17 -11.01 1.33
CA TYR A 410 2.60 -10.72 1.23
C TYR A 410 2.94 -9.42 1.96
N ASP A 411 2.21 -8.35 1.68
CA ASP A 411 2.39 -7.03 2.27
C ASP A 411 2.23 -7.06 3.80
N ASN A 412 1.14 -7.66 4.30
CA ASN A 412 0.91 -7.78 5.75
C ASN A 412 2.03 -8.53 6.48
N HIS A 413 2.54 -9.63 5.90
CA HIS A 413 3.64 -10.38 6.53
C HIS A 413 4.99 -9.66 6.45
N LEU A 414 5.20 -8.84 5.41
CA LEU A 414 6.39 -7.99 5.32
C LEU A 414 6.32 -6.87 6.36
N ILE A 415 5.17 -6.21 6.49
CA ILE A 415 4.91 -5.16 7.48
C ILE A 415 5.22 -5.67 8.89
N VAL A 416 4.69 -6.84 9.28
CA VAL A 416 4.96 -7.43 10.60
C VAL A 416 6.46 -7.66 10.85
N LYS A 417 7.21 -8.17 9.85
CA LYS A 417 8.65 -8.38 9.99
C LYS A 417 9.41 -7.07 10.18
N LEU A 418 9.05 -6.03 9.44
CA LEU A 418 9.68 -4.71 9.52
C LEU A 418 9.35 -4.03 10.85
N ILE A 419 8.07 -4.00 11.24
CA ILE A 419 7.61 -3.44 12.51
C ILE A 419 8.36 -4.08 13.68
N LEU A 420 8.44 -5.41 13.76
CA LEU A 420 9.10 -6.08 14.89
C LEU A 420 10.56 -5.67 15.03
N PHE A 421 11.27 -5.56 13.92
CA PHE A 421 12.68 -5.20 13.93
C PHE A 421 12.92 -3.72 14.20
N ASP A 422 12.22 -2.84 13.49
CA ASP A 422 12.37 -1.40 13.65
C ASP A 422 11.89 -0.96 15.05
N PHE A 423 10.83 -1.57 15.59
CA PHE A 423 10.39 -1.36 16.97
C PHE A 423 11.50 -1.69 17.98
N VAL A 424 12.08 -2.90 17.92
CA VAL A 424 13.14 -3.29 18.85
C VAL A 424 14.33 -2.36 18.69
N ASN A 425 14.76 -2.08 17.46
CA ASN A 425 15.92 -1.25 17.23
C ASN A 425 15.75 0.20 17.74
N CYS A 426 14.54 0.76 17.65
CA CYS A 426 14.24 2.10 18.16
C CYS A 426 14.06 2.15 19.68
N PHE A 427 13.37 1.17 20.27
CA PHE A 427 12.92 1.26 21.66
C PHE A 427 13.77 0.46 22.65
N ILE A 428 14.57 -0.52 22.22
CA ILE A 428 15.29 -1.41 23.15
C ILE A 428 16.29 -0.67 24.03
N SER A 429 16.94 0.38 23.53
CA SER A 429 17.81 1.22 24.35
C SER A 429 17.01 2.00 25.41
N LEU A 430 15.80 2.44 25.09
CA LEU A 430 14.93 3.13 26.03
C LEU A 430 14.40 2.17 27.10
N PHE A 431 14.00 0.96 26.71
CA PHE A 431 13.64 -0.11 27.65
C PHE A 431 14.82 -0.46 28.58
N TYR A 432 16.05 -0.51 28.05
CA TYR A 432 17.24 -0.77 28.85
C TYR A 432 17.51 0.34 29.89
N VAL A 433 17.45 1.62 29.48
CA VAL A 433 17.61 2.75 30.40
C VAL A 433 16.50 2.77 31.45
N ALA A 434 15.26 2.56 31.04
CA ALA A 434 14.08 2.60 31.90
C ALA A 434 14.08 1.50 32.97
N PHE A 435 14.34 0.25 32.58
CA PHE A 435 14.06 -0.92 33.43
C PHE A 435 15.31 -1.57 34.01
N TYR A 436 16.46 -1.48 33.32
CA TYR A 436 17.73 -2.03 33.81
C TYR A 436 18.58 -0.98 34.52
N ILE A 437 18.87 0.16 33.88
CA ILE A 437 19.64 1.25 34.53
C ILE A 437 18.79 1.98 35.58
N GLN A 438 17.50 2.15 35.32
CA GLN A 438 16.53 2.80 36.20
C GLN A 438 16.82 4.29 36.47
N ASP A 439 17.41 4.97 35.49
CA ASP A 439 17.67 6.41 35.55
C ASP A 439 16.64 7.20 34.74
N MET A 440 15.72 7.88 35.45
CA MET A 440 14.66 8.68 34.83
C MET A 440 15.19 9.95 34.15
N ALA A 441 16.28 10.54 34.65
CA ALA A 441 16.87 11.72 34.04
C ALA A 441 17.55 11.34 32.72
N LEU A 442 18.28 10.22 32.71
CA LEU A 442 18.86 9.65 31.50
C LEU A 442 17.77 9.20 30.51
N LEU A 443 16.68 8.59 30.98
CA LEU A 443 15.56 8.21 30.11
C LEU A 443 14.95 9.43 29.41
N ARG A 444 14.72 10.51 30.16
CA ARG A 444 14.17 11.78 29.63
C ARG A 444 15.08 12.39 28.58
N SER A 445 16.37 12.52 28.88
CA SER A 445 17.32 13.11 27.95
C SER A 445 17.53 12.24 26.72
N HIS A 446 17.62 10.92 26.88
CA HIS A 446 17.78 9.96 25.77
C HIS A 446 16.55 9.92 24.86
N LEU A 447 15.34 9.89 25.44
CA LEU A 447 14.09 9.93 24.70
C LEU A 447 13.93 11.24 23.93
N ALA A 448 14.16 12.38 24.59
CA ALA A 448 14.10 13.69 23.93
C ALA A 448 15.15 13.78 22.80
N ALA A 449 16.37 13.31 23.03
CA ALA A 449 17.41 13.29 22.01
C ALA A 449 17.04 12.42 20.81
N LEU A 450 16.53 11.19 21.02
CA LEU A 450 16.11 10.30 19.94
C LEU A 450 14.95 10.89 19.15
N LEU A 451 13.89 11.34 19.83
CA LEU A 451 12.69 11.88 19.19
C LEU A 451 13.00 13.14 18.40
N ILE A 452 13.68 14.11 19.02
CA ILE A 452 14.01 15.39 18.37
C ILE A 452 15.00 15.16 17.23
N THR A 453 16.01 14.29 17.42
CA THR A 453 16.97 14.01 16.35
C THR A 453 16.31 13.30 15.18
N GLN A 454 15.45 12.30 15.43
CA GLN A 454 14.72 11.62 14.35
C GLN A 454 13.79 12.57 13.60
N GLN A 455 13.04 13.40 14.32
CA GLN A 455 12.18 14.41 13.69
C GLN A 455 12.99 15.47 12.94
N LEU A 456 14.11 15.96 13.49
CA LEU A 456 14.96 16.90 12.77
C LEU A 456 15.57 16.29 11.51
N ILE A 457 16.00 15.02 11.57
CA ILE A 457 16.50 14.32 10.38
C ILE A 457 15.37 14.15 9.36
N GLY A 458 14.18 13.75 9.78
CA GLY A 458 12.98 13.67 8.94
C GLY A 458 12.68 15.02 8.29
N GLN A 459 12.55 16.07 9.10
CA GLN A 459 12.31 17.44 8.64
C GLN A 459 13.41 17.96 7.70
N VAL A 460 14.68 17.61 7.92
CA VAL A 460 15.76 17.95 6.98
C VAL A 460 15.59 17.18 5.67
N GLN A 461 15.30 15.88 5.72
CA GLN A 461 15.03 15.07 4.53
C GLN A 461 13.84 15.64 3.76
N GLU A 462 12.76 16.01 4.44
CA GLU A 462 11.55 16.61 3.89
C GLU A 462 11.78 18.02 3.33
N ALA A 463 12.47 18.90 4.05
CA ALA A 463 12.82 20.25 3.59
C ALA A 463 13.77 20.22 2.40
N MET A 464 14.56 19.15 2.26
CA MET A 464 15.40 18.90 1.10
C MET A 464 14.61 18.35 -0.09
N VAL A 465 13.39 17.82 0.08
CA VAL A 465 12.59 17.24 -1.01
C VAL A 465 12.44 18.21 -2.18
N PRO A 466 12.07 19.50 -2.02
CA PRO A 466 12.00 20.44 -3.14
C PRO A 466 13.33 20.66 -3.85
N PHE A 467 14.45 20.74 -3.12
CA PHE A 467 15.78 20.94 -3.70
C PHE A 467 16.26 19.70 -4.46
N LEU A 468 16.09 18.52 -3.86
CA LEU A 468 16.38 17.23 -4.48
C LEU A 468 15.51 17.03 -5.71
N PHE A 469 14.23 17.40 -5.64
CA PHE A 469 13.32 17.39 -6.78
C PHE A 469 13.83 18.27 -7.92
N LEU A 470 14.25 19.52 -7.67
CA LEU A 470 14.78 20.38 -8.74
C LEU A 470 16.03 19.77 -9.39
N LYS A 471 16.95 19.23 -8.59
CA LYS A 471 18.17 18.58 -9.09
C LYS A 471 17.85 17.31 -9.88
N ARG A 472 16.93 16.48 -9.37
CA ARG A 472 16.43 15.26 -10.04
C ARG A 472 15.73 15.62 -11.34
N ARG A 473 14.81 16.58 -11.32
CA ARG A 473 14.09 17.05 -12.51
C ARG A 473 15.04 17.55 -13.58
N LYS A 474 16.07 18.31 -13.21
CA LYS A 474 17.11 18.71 -14.18
C LYS A 474 17.79 17.48 -14.79
N LYS A 475 18.21 16.52 -13.97
CA LYS A 475 18.80 15.25 -14.45
C LYS A 475 17.84 14.46 -15.34
N GLN A 476 16.55 14.37 -14.99
CA GLN A 476 15.51 13.71 -15.78
C GLN A 476 15.36 14.37 -17.15
N VAL A 477 15.27 15.71 -17.17
CA VAL A 477 15.23 16.48 -18.42
C VAL A 477 16.49 16.23 -19.25
N ASP A 478 17.68 16.28 -18.64
CA ASP A 478 18.96 16.07 -19.33
C ASP A 478 19.05 14.66 -19.93
N GLU A 479 18.60 13.62 -19.21
CA GLU A 479 18.55 12.24 -19.72
C GLU A 479 17.53 12.07 -20.86
N VAL A 480 16.34 12.68 -20.75
CA VAL A 480 15.34 12.67 -21.83
C VAL A 480 15.87 13.38 -23.07
N LEU A 481 16.49 14.55 -22.92
CA LEU A 481 17.12 15.29 -24.02
C LEU A 481 18.27 14.48 -24.65
N LYS A 482 19.07 13.80 -23.84
CA LYS A 482 20.14 12.92 -24.32
C LYS A 482 19.58 11.76 -25.13
N LYS A 483 18.51 11.10 -24.67
CA LYS A 483 17.80 10.05 -25.42
C LYS A 483 17.24 10.60 -26.74
N GLN A 484 16.64 11.79 -26.73
CA GLN A 484 16.14 12.47 -27.93
C GLN A 484 17.27 12.82 -28.92
N ASN A 485 18.43 13.29 -28.46
CA ASN A 485 19.58 13.60 -29.32
C ASN A 485 20.28 12.34 -29.88
N ALA A 486 20.21 11.23 -29.15
CA ALA A 486 20.75 9.93 -29.57
C ALA A 486 19.81 9.17 -30.51
N LEU A 487 18.56 9.63 -30.65
CA LEU A 487 17.56 9.06 -31.52
C LEU A 487 17.96 9.26 -33.00
N GLN A 488 17.82 8.22 -33.79
CA GLN A 488 18.04 8.24 -35.23
C GLN A 488 16.72 8.17 -35.99
N LYS A 489 15.82 7.29 -35.57
CA LYS A 489 14.53 7.05 -36.22
C LYS A 489 13.45 6.81 -35.17
N LYS A 490 12.27 7.37 -35.40
CA LYS A 490 11.02 7.06 -34.69
C LYS A 490 10.06 6.43 -35.69
N GLU A 491 9.51 5.28 -35.33
CA GLU A 491 8.48 4.59 -36.10
C GLU A 491 7.24 4.42 -35.23
N TYR A 492 6.08 4.64 -35.84
CA TYR A 492 4.78 4.57 -35.19
C TYR A 492 4.02 3.36 -35.70
N PHE A 493 3.41 2.62 -34.78
CA PHE A 493 2.47 1.55 -35.10
C PHE A 493 1.11 1.91 -34.48
N ASN A 494 0.04 1.77 -35.26
CA ASN A 494 -1.34 2.09 -34.89
C ASN A 494 -1.59 3.58 -34.53
N GLY A 495 -1.02 4.49 -35.33
CA GLY A 495 -1.30 5.94 -35.25
C GLY A 495 -0.31 6.73 -34.40
N GLU A 496 -0.15 8.00 -34.74
CA GLU A 496 0.73 8.92 -34.03
C GLU A 496 0.11 9.38 -32.70
N ILE A 497 0.90 9.33 -31.64
CA ILE A 497 0.56 9.93 -30.34
C ILE A 497 1.09 11.37 -30.31
N ALA A 498 0.29 12.28 -29.75
CA ALA A 498 0.66 13.68 -29.64
C ALA A 498 2.02 13.86 -28.95
N GLU A 499 2.84 14.78 -29.48
CA GLU A 499 4.24 14.96 -29.06
C GLU A 499 4.38 15.41 -27.59
N ASP A 500 3.42 16.20 -27.11
CA ASP A 500 3.32 16.63 -25.71
C ASP A 500 3.12 15.44 -24.77
N VAL A 501 2.27 14.49 -25.14
CA VAL A 501 2.05 13.24 -24.39
C VAL A 501 3.29 12.37 -24.39
N GLN A 502 3.99 12.25 -25.53
CA GLN A 502 5.25 11.51 -25.58
C GLN A 502 6.31 12.15 -24.68
N ARG A 503 6.41 13.48 -24.70
CA ARG A 503 7.34 14.24 -23.86
C ARG A 503 7.00 14.07 -22.38
N GLN A 504 5.72 14.12 -22.03
CA GLN A 504 5.24 13.86 -20.67
C GLN A 504 5.61 12.45 -20.21
N ALA A 505 5.26 11.43 -21.01
CA ALA A 505 5.58 10.04 -20.71
C ALA A 505 7.09 9.83 -20.51
N GLY A 506 7.92 10.42 -21.36
CA GLY A 506 9.38 10.36 -21.23
C GLY A 506 9.91 11.00 -19.95
N MET A 507 9.30 12.10 -19.51
CA MET A 507 9.63 12.75 -18.23
C MET A 507 9.19 11.89 -17.03
N GLU A 508 7.97 11.36 -17.06
CA GLU A 508 7.42 10.51 -15.99
C GLU A 508 8.17 9.18 -15.87
N SER A 509 8.64 8.62 -16.98
CA SER A 509 9.49 7.42 -16.96
C SER A 509 10.71 7.58 -16.03
N GLU A 510 11.30 8.76 -15.97
CA GLU A 510 12.50 9.03 -15.17
C GLU A 510 12.18 9.45 -13.73
N MET A 511 10.90 9.53 -13.34
CA MET A 511 10.47 9.73 -11.96
C MET A 511 10.67 8.48 -11.09
N GLU A 512 10.70 8.68 -9.77
CA GLU A 512 10.84 7.56 -8.83
C GLU A 512 9.51 6.81 -8.70
N GLU A 513 9.58 5.48 -8.57
CA GLU A 513 8.40 4.66 -8.32
C GLU A 513 8.00 4.76 -6.83
N TYR A 514 6.70 4.95 -6.58
CA TYR A 514 6.17 4.93 -5.22
C TYR A 514 5.98 3.48 -4.74
N ASN A 515 6.80 3.05 -3.79
CA ASN A 515 6.84 1.66 -3.28
C ASN A 515 5.72 1.32 -2.28
N GLY A 516 4.63 2.09 -2.28
CA GLY A 516 3.49 1.94 -1.37
C GLY A 516 3.65 2.65 -0.03
N THR A 517 2.57 2.64 0.76
CA THR A 517 2.41 3.41 2.01
C THR A 517 3.12 2.81 3.24
N MET A 518 3.89 1.73 3.08
CA MET A 518 4.45 0.99 4.21
C MET A 518 5.43 1.81 5.03
N ASP A 519 6.36 2.49 4.38
CA ASP A 519 7.38 3.30 5.06
C ASP A 519 6.74 4.52 5.73
N ASP A 520 5.73 5.12 5.08
CA ASP A 520 4.99 6.27 5.60
C ASP A 520 4.20 5.90 6.88
N TYR A 521 3.49 4.76 6.90
CA TYR A 521 2.83 4.27 8.11
C TYR A 521 3.81 3.84 9.20
N LEU A 522 4.97 3.28 8.83
CA LEU A 522 5.99 2.87 9.79
C LEU A 522 6.52 4.06 10.58
N GLU A 523 6.74 5.20 9.91
CA GLU A 523 7.14 6.44 10.55
C GLU A 523 6.12 6.90 11.59
N MET A 524 4.84 6.94 11.21
CA MET A 524 3.75 7.26 12.14
C MET A 524 3.67 6.28 13.31
N PHE A 525 3.89 4.98 13.05
CA PHE A 525 3.87 3.94 14.07
C PHE A 525 4.99 4.13 15.11
N LEU A 526 6.22 4.41 14.66
CA LEU A 526 7.34 4.70 15.57
C LEU A 526 7.08 5.99 16.34
N GLN A 527 6.57 7.04 15.69
CA GLN A 527 6.20 8.28 16.36
C GLN A 527 5.17 8.05 17.47
N PHE A 528 4.12 7.27 17.20
CA PHE A 528 3.13 6.87 18.20
C PHE A 528 3.77 6.15 19.39
N GLY A 529 4.73 5.25 19.13
CA GLY A 529 5.50 4.59 20.18
C GLY A 529 6.23 5.55 21.11
N TYR A 530 6.94 6.55 20.57
CA TYR A 530 7.64 7.53 21.41
C TYR A 530 6.70 8.40 22.24
N VAL A 531 5.52 8.71 21.72
CA VAL A 531 4.52 9.52 22.44
C VAL A 531 3.87 8.73 23.58
N PHE A 532 3.45 7.48 23.33
CA PHE A 532 2.60 6.75 24.26
C PHE A 532 3.35 5.77 25.19
N LEU A 533 4.43 5.11 24.75
CA LEU A 533 5.16 4.15 25.60
C LEU A 533 5.81 4.82 26.83
N PHE A 534 6.37 6.00 26.63
CA PHE A 534 7.15 6.73 27.63
C PHE A 534 6.49 8.06 28.04
N SER A 535 5.15 8.10 27.99
CA SER A 535 4.39 9.32 28.17
C SER A 535 4.57 9.98 29.54
N SER A 536 4.78 9.16 30.59
CA SER A 536 5.13 9.65 31.93
C SER A 536 6.52 10.29 32.00
N ALA A 537 7.45 9.85 31.14
CA ALA A 537 8.82 10.35 31.14
C ALA A 537 8.93 11.69 30.40
N PHE A 538 8.33 11.83 29.20
CA PHE A 538 8.48 13.02 28.37
C PHE A 538 7.15 13.56 27.81
N PRO A 539 6.41 14.37 28.60
CA PRO A 539 5.10 14.90 28.19
C PRO A 539 5.08 15.77 26.93
N LEU A 540 6.21 16.39 26.57
CA LEU A 540 6.34 17.20 25.35
C LEU A 540 6.47 16.38 24.07
N ALA A 541 6.57 15.05 24.14
CA ALA A 541 6.67 14.19 22.97
C ALA A 541 5.53 14.42 21.96
N ALA A 542 4.30 14.58 22.45
CA ALA A 542 3.13 14.82 21.62
C ALA A 542 3.19 16.15 20.86
N LEU A 543 3.77 17.21 21.45
CA LEU A 543 3.94 18.50 20.79
C LEU A 543 4.91 18.40 19.60
N TRP A 544 6.05 17.73 19.82
CA TRP A 544 7.05 17.48 18.79
C TRP A 544 6.46 16.65 17.64
N ALA A 545 5.75 15.57 17.97
CA ALA A 545 5.02 14.76 16.99
C ALA A 545 3.96 15.57 16.21
N LEU A 546 3.22 16.45 16.89
CA LEU A 546 2.23 17.32 16.25
C LEU A 546 2.86 18.28 15.24
N ILE A 547 3.97 18.92 15.60
CA ILE A 547 4.69 19.82 14.69
C ILE A 547 5.19 19.06 13.47
N ASN A 548 5.77 17.87 13.67
CA ASN A 548 6.23 17.02 12.58
C ASN A 548 5.08 16.62 11.63
N ASN A 549 3.92 16.24 12.16
CA ASN A 549 2.84 15.79 11.28
C ASN A 549 2.20 16.92 10.47
N VAL A 550 2.21 18.15 11.00
CA VAL A 550 1.73 19.34 10.26
C VAL A 550 2.60 19.60 9.02
N THR A 551 3.91 19.40 9.11
CA THR A 551 4.84 19.48 7.97
C THR A 551 4.75 18.24 7.08
N GLU A 552 4.64 17.04 7.67
CA GLU A 552 4.55 15.75 6.98
C GLU A 552 3.40 15.71 5.97
N ILE A 553 2.20 16.16 6.38
CA ILE A 553 1.02 16.20 5.51
C ILE A 553 1.32 16.94 4.19
N ARG A 554 2.16 17.98 4.23
CA ARG A 554 2.47 18.82 3.07
C ARG A 554 3.67 18.29 2.30
N SER A 555 4.69 17.77 2.99
CA SER A 555 5.87 17.19 2.35
C SER A 555 5.51 15.91 1.59
N ASP A 556 4.66 15.04 2.17
CA ASP A 556 4.11 13.86 1.50
C ASP A 556 3.25 14.22 0.30
N ALA A 557 2.33 15.17 0.46
CA ALA A 557 1.52 15.66 -0.65
C ALA A 557 2.39 16.18 -1.80
N PHE A 558 3.49 16.89 -1.48
CA PHE A 558 4.44 17.35 -2.49
C PHE A 558 5.17 16.18 -3.17
N LYS A 559 5.62 15.18 -2.41
CA LYS A 559 6.26 13.96 -2.94
C LYS A 559 5.35 13.26 -3.96
N MET A 560 4.08 13.06 -3.60
CA MET A 560 3.08 12.42 -4.47
C MET A 560 2.76 13.21 -5.75
N VAL A 561 2.79 14.54 -5.68
CA VAL A 561 2.41 15.40 -6.82
C VAL A 561 3.58 15.71 -7.75
N LYS A 562 4.82 15.73 -7.24
CA LYS A 562 5.99 16.21 -8.00
C LYS A 562 7.12 15.19 -8.12
N VAL A 563 7.32 14.30 -7.16
CA VAL A 563 8.53 13.47 -7.09
C VAL A 563 8.31 12.08 -7.67
N PHE A 564 7.19 11.45 -7.33
CA PHE A 564 6.89 10.10 -7.75
C PHE A 564 6.13 10.05 -9.06
N GLN A 565 6.30 8.93 -9.78
CA GLN A 565 5.34 8.49 -10.77
C GLN A 565 3.98 8.29 -10.12
N ARG A 566 2.90 8.45 -10.90
CA ARG A 566 1.56 8.11 -10.42
C ARG A 566 1.52 6.60 -10.11
N PRO A 567 1.20 6.19 -8.87
CA PRO A 567 0.95 4.78 -8.59
C PRO A 567 -0.41 4.35 -9.15
N PHE A 568 -0.56 3.07 -9.48
CA PHE A 568 -1.88 2.52 -9.79
C PHE A 568 -2.79 2.58 -8.56
N ALA A 569 -4.07 2.90 -8.80
CA ALA A 569 -5.06 2.99 -7.74
C ALA A 569 -5.35 1.60 -7.14
N GLU A 570 -5.01 1.45 -5.86
CA GLU A 570 -5.36 0.28 -5.07
C GLU A 570 -6.55 0.59 -4.17
N SER A 571 -7.49 -0.35 -4.11
CA SER A 571 -8.63 -0.22 -3.21
C SER A 571 -8.28 -0.77 -1.83
N ALA A 572 -8.72 -0.06 -0.79
CA ALA A 572 -8.55 -0.45 0.60
C ALA A 572 -9.81 -0.14 1.42
N ALA A 573 -10.15 -1.04 2.34
CA ALA A 573 -11.24 -0.88 3.30
C ALA A 573 -10.77 -0.41 4.69
N SER A 574 -9.48 -0.62 4.99
CA SER A 574 -8.86 -0.25 6.26
C SER A 574 -7.35 -0.05 6.08
N ILE A 575 -6.68 0.42 7.14
CA ILE A 575 -5.22 0.49 7.22
C ILE A 575 -4.56 -0.89 7.39
N GLY A 576 -5.34 -1.98 7.42
CA GLY A 576 -4.86 -3.35 7.43
C GLY A 576 -4.09 -3.72 8.70
N ALA A 577 -2.92 -4.34 8.53
CA ALA A 577 -2.07 -4.81 9.64
C ALA A 577 -1.62 -3.67 10.59
N TRP A 578 -1.64 -2.42 10.12
CA TRP A 578 -1.27 -1.26 10.94
C TRP A 578 -2.24 -1.04 12.10
N GLN A 579 -3.54 -1.30 11.93
CA GLN A 579 -4.51 -1.16 13.02
C GLN A 579 -4.12 -2.04 14.22
N VAL A 580 -3.84 -3.31 13.94
CA VAL A 580 -3.40 -4.28 14.94
C VAL A 580 -2.08 -3.84 15.57
N ALA A 581 -1.14 -3.31 14.78
CA ALA A 581 0.13 -2.81 15.31
C ALA A 581 -0.06 -1.64 16.29
N PHE A 582 -0.88 -0.64 15.94
CA PHE A 582 -1.19 0.51 16.82
C PHE A 582 -1.90 0.08 18.12
N GLU A 583 -2.80 -0.90 18.04
CA GLU A 583 -3.46 -1.45 19.23
C GLU A 583 -2.47 -2.20 20.14
N LEU A 584 -1.58 -3.01 19.56
CA LEU A 584 -0.55 -3.74 20.31
C LEU A 584 0.41 -2.79 21.04
N ILE A 585 0.92 -1.77 20.36
CA ILE A 585 1.81 -0.78 21.00
C ILE A 585 1.06 0.03 22.07
N SER A 586 -0.24 0.28 21.89
CA SER A 586 -1.08 0.91 22.91
C SER A 586 -1.27 0.02 24.15
N ILE A 587 -1.36 -1.31 23.99
CA ILE A 587 -1.35 -2.26 25.11
C ILE A 587 0.03 -2.27 25.79
N MET A 588 1.11 -2.30 25.01
CA MET A 588 2.47 -2.20 25.55
C MET A 588 2.71 -0.91 26.31
N ALA A 589 2.10 0.20 25.89
CA ALA A 589 2.17 1.47 26.60
C ALA A 589 1.57 1.38 28.00
N VAL A 590 0.48 0.64 28.20
CA VAL A 590 -0.08 0.43 29.54
C VAL A 590 0.93 -0.26 30.45
N MET A 591 1.52 -1.37 29.99
CA MET A 591 2.55 -2.10 30.72
C MET A 591 3.76 -1.21 31.04
N THR A 592 4.22 -0.43 30.05
CA THR A 592 5.43 0.39 30.16
C THR A 592 5.23 1.54 31.14
N ASN A 593 4.13 2.29 31.03
CA ASN A 593 3.85 3.41 31.95
C ASN A 593 3.56 2.92 33.37
N CYS A 594 2.85 1.80 33.56
CA CYS A 594 2.62 1.23 34.90
C CYS A 594 3.94 0.81 35.56
N ALA A 595 4.83 0.16 34.82
CA ALA A 595 6.14 -0.23 35.31
C ALA A 595 7.03 0.99 35.63
N LEU A 596 7.05 2.02 34.78
CA LEU A 596 7.79 3.26 35.02
C LEU A 596 7.32 3.98 36.28
N ILE A 597 6.01 4.09 36.47
CA ILE A 597 5.42 4.69 37.68
C ILE A 597 5.81 3.86 38.90
N GLY A 598 5.70 2.53 38.82
CA GLY A 598 5.96 1.67 39.97
C GLY A 598 7.43 1.53 40.40
N MET A 599 8.34 1.78 39.46
CA MET A 599 9.78 1.78 39.74
C MET A 599 10.29 3.13 40.23
N ASN A 600 9.47 4.18 40.17
CA ASN A 600 9.86 5.51 40.63
C ASN A 600 10.09 5.51 42.16
N PRO A 601 11.28 5.91 42.65
CA PRO A 601 11.61 5.96 44.07
C PRO A 601 10.62 6.77 44.91
N GLU A 602 10.04 7.83 44.34
CA GLU A 602 9.07 8.67 45.02
C GLU A 602 7.73 7.95 45.24
N VAL A 603 7.30 7.02 44.37
CA VAL A 603 6.07 6.22 44.57
C VAL A 603 6.32 5.22 45.70
N ARG A 604 7.51 4.62 45.70
CA ARG A 604 7.89 3.62 46.71
C ARG A 604 7.90 4.21 48.12
N LYS A 605 8.21 5.51 48.27
CA LYS A 605 8.16 6.21 49.56
C LYS A 605 6.75 6.40 50.11
N LEU A 606 5.72 6.36 49.26
CA LEU A 606 4.32 6.52 49.66
C LEU A 606 3.70 5.21 50.16
N LEU A 607 4.29 4.09 49.77
CA LEU A 607 3.86 2.79 50.24
C LEU A 607 4.37 2.57 51.67
N PRO A 608 3.57 1.93 52.54
CA PRO A 608 4.00 1.59 53.88
C PRO A 608 5.34 0.83 53.88
N SER A 609 6.21 1.12 54.84
CA SER A 609 7.58 0.59 54.90
C SER A 609 7.66 -0.92 55.18
N ASP A 610 6.55 -1.53 55.59
CA ASP A 610 6.36 -2.97 55.82
C ASP A 610 5.93 -3.75 54.55
N VAL A 611 5.70 -3.06 53.43
CA VAL A 611 5.30 -3.71 52.18
C VAL A 611 6.51 -4.37 51.50
N THR A 612 6.43 -5.68 51.30
CA THR A 612 7.46 -6.45 50.59
C THR A 612 7.53 -6.05 49.11
N ALA A 613 8.69 -6.25 48.48
CA ALA A 613 8.86 -6.01 47.04
C ALA A 613 7.83 -6.77 46.18
N VAL A 614 7.40 -7.96 46.61
CA VAL A 614 6.36 -8.75 45.95
C VAL A 614 5.01 -8.04 46.01
N ASN A 615 4.61 -7.54 47.18
CA ASN A 615 3.35 -6.81 47.33
C ASN A 615 3.33 -5.51 46.52
N ILE A 616 4.48 -4.83 46.41
CA ILE A 616 4.64 -3.65 45.55
C ILE A 616 4.36 -4.01 44.07
N VAL A 617 4.95 -5.09 43.58
CA VAL A 617 4.70 -5.57 42.21
C VAL A 617 3.23 -5.94 42.01
N LEU A 618 2.61 -6.64 42.97
CA LEU A 618 1.19 -7.01 42.90
C LEU A 618 0.27 -5.79 42.83
N ILE A 619 0.56 -4.72 43.57
CA ILE A 619 -0.19 -3.47 43.50
C ILE A 619 -0.11 -2.88 42.08
N PHE A 620 1.07 -2.84 41.48
CA PHE A 620 1.24 -2.29 40.13
C PHE A 620 0.58 -3.15 39.06
N VAL A 621 0.68 -4.48 39.16
CA VAL A 621 -0.03 -5.40 38.27
C VAL A 621 -1.54 -5.24 38.42
N ALA A 622 -2.06 -5.00 39.64
CA ALA A 622 -3.47 -4.73 39.84
C ALA A 622 -3.92 -3.41 39.17
N VAL A 623 -3.14 -2.33 39.31
CA VAL A 623 -3.40 -1.05 38.63
C VAL A 623 -3.35 -1.22 37.11
N GLU A 624 -2.37 -1.94 36.59
CA GLU A 624 -2.26 -2.28 35.18
C GLU A 624 -3.53 -3.00 34.67
N HIS A 625 -4.00 -4.04 35.37
CA HIS A 625 -5.21 -4.77 35.00
C HIS A 625 -6.47 -3.89 35.06
N ILE A 626 -6.55 -2.94 36.00
CA ILE A 626 -7.64 -1.96 36.05
C ILE A 626 -7.61 -1.06 34.80
N ILE A 627 -6.45 -0.54 34.41
CA ILE A 627 -6.31 0.30 33.21
C ILE A 627 -6.62 -0.51 31.95
N LEU A 628 -6.16 -1.76 31.85
CA LEU A 628 -6.50 -2.67 30.75
C LEU A 628 -8.00 -2.97 30.71
N ALA A 629 -8.64 -3.17 31.85
CA ALA A 629 -10.09 -3.37 31.91
C ALA A 629 -10.86 -2.12 31.46
N ILE A 630 -10.42 -0.92 31.85
CA ILE A 630 -10.98 0.35 31.36
C ILE A 630 -10.78 0.48 29.84
N LYS A 631 -9.59 0.14 29.33
CA LYS A 631 -9.29 0.13 27.89
C LYS A 631 -10.23 -0.79 27.12
N VAL A 632 -10.42 -2.02 27.60
CA VAL A 632 -11.37 -2.98 26.99
C VAL A 632 -12.81 -2.47 27.09
N ALA A 633 -13.20 -1.86 28.22
CA ALA A 633 -14.52 -1.27 28.37
C ALA A 633 -14.76 -0.12 27.38
N VAL A 634 -13.79 0.78 27.20
CA VAL A 634 -13.87 1.87 26.20
C VAL A 634 -13.97 1.31 24.79
N ALA A 635 -13.14 0.32 24.44
CA ALA A 635 -13.20 -0.36 23.14
C ALA A 635 -14.54 -1.05 22.89
N TYR A 636 -15.17 -1.60 23.93
CA TYR A 636 -16.51 -2.19 23.81
C TYR A 636 -17.62 -1.13 23.72
N LEU A 637 -17.48 0.00 24.42
CA LEU A 637 -18.48 1.07 24.46
C LEU A 637 -18.54 1.90 23.17
N ILE A 638 -17.43 1.97 22.43
CA ILE A 638 -17.33 2.69 21.16
C ILE A 638 -17.46 1.66 20.03
N PRO A 639 -18.63 1.48 19.39
CA PRO A 639 -18.76 0.45 18.36
C PRO A 639 -17.86 0.78 17.16
N ASP A 640 -17.23 -0.22 16.56
CA ASP A 640 -16.31 -0.02 15.43
C ASP A 640 -16.95 0.66 14.22
N GLN A 641 -18.27 0.53 14.06
CA GLN A 641 -19.03 1.11 12.94
C GLN A 641 -20.05 2.13 13.45
N PRO A 642 -20.25 3.25 12.73
CA PRO A 642 -21.38 4.14 12.99
C PRO A 642 -22.71 3.45 12.71
N LYS A 643 -23.73 3.74 13.53
CA LYS A 643 -25.07 3.12 13.41
C LYS A 643 -25.71 3.29 12.03
N TRP A 644 -25.46 4.43 11.37
CA TRP A 644 -26.00 4.67 10.04
C TRP A 644 -25.34 3.76 8.99
N VAL A 645 -24.03 3.51 9.08
CA VAL A 645 -23.32 2.56 8.19
C VAL A 645 -23.87 1.16 8.41
N GLU A 646 -24.01 0.73 9.67
CA GLU A 646 -24.57 -0.58 10.02
C GLU A 646 -25.98 -0.78 9.44
N ILE A 647 -26.85 0.22 9.56
CA ILE A 647 -28.20 0.19 8.99
C ILE A 647 -28.17 0.07 7.47
N GLU A 648 -27.29 0.81 6.80
CA GLU A 648 -27.19 0.75 5.33
C GLU A 648 -26.64 -0.59 4.84
N LEU A 649 -25.60 -1.14 5.49
CA LEU A 649 -25.12 -2.49 5.20
C LEU A 649 -26.21 -3.55 5.41
N ALA A 650 -26.98 -3.42 6.50
CA ALA A 650 -28.09 -4.32 6.78
C ALA A 650 -29.20 -4.22 5.72
N LYS A 651 -29.52 -3.01 5.23
CA LYS A 651 -30.48 -2.79 4.14
C LYS A 651 -30.00 -3.45 2.86
N THR A 652 -28.73 -3.25 2.47
CA THR A 652 -28.14 -3.88 1.28
C THR A 652 -28.18 -5.40 1.38
N ALA A 653 -27.77 -5.97 2.52
CA ALA A 653 -27.82 -7.41 2.75
C ALA A 653 -29.26 -7.97 2.69
N TYR A 654 -30.23 -7.24 3.22
CA TYR A 654 -31.64 -7.61 3.15
C TYR A 654 -32.19 -7.58 1.72
N GLN A 655 -31.86 -6.56 0.93
CA GLN A 655 -32.23 -6.46 -0.48
C GLN A 655 -31.64 -7.61 -1.30
N SER A 656 -30.36 -7.94 -1.11
CA SER A 656 -29.71 -9.08 -1.76
C SER A 656 -30.39 -10.40 -1.42
N LYS A 657 -30.85 -10.57 -0.17
CA LYS A 657 -31.61 -11.74 0.26
C LYS A 657 -32.98 -11.82 -0.43
N LEU A 658 -33.71 -10.70 -0.52
CA LEU A 658 -35.01 -10.65 -1.22
C LEU A 658 -34.86 -10.97 -2.71
N ALA A 659 -33.85 -10.39 -3.38
CA ALA A 659 -33.56 -10.66 -4.78
C ALA A 659 -33.27 -12.15 -5.03
N LEU A 660 -32.50 -12.79 -4.13
CA LEU A 660 -32.25 -14.24 -4.21
C LEU A 660 -33.54 -15.06 -4.03
N GLN A 661 -34.40 -14.68 -3.08
CA GLN A 661 -35.69 -15.35 -2.86
C GLN A 661 -36.62 -15.23 -4.08
N GLU A 662 -36.70 -14.04 -4.67
CA GLU A 662 -37.48 -13.80 -5.87
C GLU A 662 -36.95 -14.60 -7.06
N LYS A 663 -35.62 -14.66 -7.24
CA LYS A 663 -34.99 -15.51 -8.26
C LYS A 663 -35.30 -16.98 -8.04
N HIS A 664 -35.24 -17.47 -6.81
CA HIS A 664 -35.65 -18.84 -6.48
C HIS A 664 -37.13 -19.09 -6.78
N PHE A 665 -38.01 -18.15 -6.46
CA PHE A 665 -39.43 -18.23 -6.78
C PHE A 665 -39.67 -18.28 -8.29
N GLN A 666 -39.04 -17.38 -9.06
CA GLN A 666 -39.09 -17.34 -10.53
C GLN A 666 -38.61 -18.65 -11.16
N VAL A 667 -37.48 -19.19 -10.69
CA VAL A 667 -36.92 -20.47 -11.17
C VAL A 667 -37.84 -21.65 -10.83
N ASN A 668 -38.46 -21.66 -9.65
CA ASN A 668 -39.39 -22.71 -9.26
C ASN A 668 -40.70 -22.61 -10.06
N LEU A 669 -41.19 -21.40 -10.29
CA LEU A 669 -42.38 -21.15 -11.10
C LEU A 669 -42.14 -21.56 -12.56
N SER A 670 -41.00 -21.21 -13.16
CA SER A 670 -40.66 -21.60 -14.53
C SER A 670 -40.54 -23.13 -14.68
N LYS A 671 -39.92 -23.81 -13.71
CA LYS A 671 -39.90 -25.29 -13.64
C LYS A 671 -41.31 -25.87 -13.53
N HIS A 672 -42.20 -25.26 -12.76
CA HIS A 672 -43.58 -25.72 -12.61
C HIS A 672 -44.41 -25.52 -13.89
N ILE A 673 -44.29 -24.36 -14.53
CA ILE A 673 -44.93 -24.08 -15.83
C ILE A 673 -44.43 -25.05 -16.90
N HIS A 674 -43.11 -25.29 -16.98
CA HIS A 674 -42.53 -26.22 -17.95
C HIS A 674 -43.05 -27.66 -17.76
N ARG A 675 -43.13 -28.14 -16.51
CA ARG A 675 -43.73 -29.45 -16.21
C ARG A 675 -45.20 -29.52 -16.63
N THR A 676 -45.98 -28.49 -16.28
CA THR A 676 -47.42 -28.45 -16.60
C THR A 676 -47.66 -28.40 -18.11
N SER A 677 -46.81 -27.70 -18.87
CA SER A 677 -46.86 -27.67 -20.33
C SER A 677 -46.54 -29.03 -20.95
N GLN A 678 -45.50 -29.72 -20.47
CA GLN A 678 -45.16 -31.08 -20.91
C GLN A 678 -46.29 -32.08 -20.59
N ASP A 679 -46.94 -31.94 -19.44
CA ASP A 679 -48.07 -32.80 -19.07
C ASP A 679 -49.29 -32.53 -19.96
N LYS A 680 -49.55 -31.27 -20.34
CA LYS A 680 -50.59 -30.90 -21.30
C LYS A 680 -50.33 -31.48 -22.70
N GLU A 681 -49.12 -31.36 -23.22
CA GLU A 681 -48.73 -31.95 -24.52
C GLU A 681 -48.90 -33.48 -24.53
N LYS A 682 -48.55 -34.16 -23.42
CA LYS A 682 -48.79 -35.61 -23.27
C LYS A 682 -50.27 -35.96 -23.28
N ILE A 683 -51.11 -35.18 -22.58
CA ILE A 683 -52.56 -35.40 -22.56
C ILE A 683 -53.16 -35.17 -23.95
N ASP A 684 -52.76 -34.10 -24.64
CA ASP A 684 -53.23 -33.80 -25.99
C ASP A 684 -52.80 -34.87 -27.00
N ALA A 685 -51.58 -35.42 -26.87
CA ALA A 685 -51.12 -36.56 -27.66
C ALA A 685 -51.99 -37.81 -27.43
N VAL A 686 -52.28 -38.15 -26.17
CA VAL A 686 -53.16 -39.29 -25.82
C VAL A 686 -54.59 -39.10 -26.31
N LEU A 687 -55.13 -37.87 -26.24
CA LEU A 687 -56.46 -37.56 -26.76
C LEU A 687 -56.53 -37.68 -28.29
N LYS A 688 -55.46 -37.27 -28.98
CA LYS A 688 -55.34 -37.38 -30.44
C LYS A 688 -55.24 -38.83 -30.90
N GLU A 689 -54.53 -39.66 -30.14
CA GLU A 689 -54.39 -41.10 -30.39
C GLU A 689 -55.71 -41.86 -30.13
N LYS A 690 -56.55 -41.39 -29.20
CA LYS A 690 -57.91 -41.93 -28.97
C LYS A 690 -58.97 -41.42 -29.94
N SER A 691 -58.71 -40.35 -30.69
CA SER A 691 -59.63 -39.80 -31.70
C SER A 691 -59.43 -40.34 -33.11
N GLN A 692 -58.36 -41.11 -33.33
CA GLN A 692 -58.12 -41.94 -34.51
C GLN A 692 -58.65 -43.35 -34.25
#